data_AF-A0AAD9GUX5-F1
#
_entry.id   AF-A0AAD9GUX5-F1
#
_cell.length_a   1.000
_cell.length_b   1.000
_cell.length_c   1.000
_cell.angle_alpha   90.00
_cell.angle_beta   90.00
_cell.angle_gamma   90.00
#
_symmetry.space_group_name_H-M   'P 1'
#
loop_
_entity.id
_entity.type
_entity.pdbx_description
1 polymer ?
#
loop_
_entity_poly.entity_id
_entity_poly.type
_entity_poly.pdbx_seq_one_letter_code
_entity_poly.pdbx_strand_id
1 'polypeptide(L)'
;MHSYDNGIGMKIKKDNWDQLAKLFGRFPDLEPLVNKGDIDSIIHCQNGAAVAFLTKLYQCLTKRTIQPTAVVPPPITGSGNFAAPASIAKGLDTVEEIPPYAKPTNSAFIRDKMREPDIAETRDQTQLNRKVRDIHSQHEETQQLERLMTDTSDRYPALRSASKATVLRGATKPVRNDDSNPVLMTQQIVREVQIKTINQKGLEKLRATREAKENESLGSSGSSGLLGDGRGGAMASFDSRSMNGGSNAELVQRRRPMDLLNEAIEHKLSGLGLTLKTRGGKDKFENFVDNVYEGQVFGDQQAAEILRGVEDEAELLATSFLDFPREFWKFVGIMYPFLSELDESHVFFRATTNLLVVIGQHCVHRDGTASSLLMPEFLLPKFTQILSRYATKRAQLLRVLYAFLPDTVLSHIQAIKHLREALADDIPLFIHMLTILIGMESELDDTMIDLYHYYCCIGLETPCEKLRAACLSMLIPFLNYDVGLVVDLLPRLTQLSSRYAWWEVKAQLVIVAAAFLRKVPANRIHNDDEAGDATTEEPTRDFTEQIELCLTIIEREFHPDSSLNLRRTGLSYLARNLEQYQELVPLYVDVLFSLPVAVRRAMLLGEKSGTTEAEEEHENDKTAAKTELQLPVRGASGATYELLSLVENWDSITIAKQVFYEHKSRSSDPDALIVMLKCFEQLLLSQQQLNVMMLYEQMKGYVVSGFTSSNTCNLSAGIVKVVLAAASDTDLFQHVALVETLQSLVTRNVEDIRQQTVVKMLHDAHIMSPVWAERVGHCVNDLRSKCDPETFKSSLFSIAFELDG
;
A
#
# COMPACT_ATOMS: atom_id res chain seq x y z
N MET A 1 -17.00 -42.06 -5.08
CA MET A 1 -16.93 -40.80 -5.86
C MET A 1 -15.79 -40.96 -6.84
N HIS A 2 -16.06 -40.88 -8.15
CA HIS A 2 -14.98 -40.88 -9.13
C HIS A 2 -14.20 -39.55 -8.99
N SER A 3 -12.87 -39.62 -8.99
CA SER A 3 -12.00 -38.45 -8.98
C SER A 3 -12.05 -37.80 -10.35
N TYR A 4 -12.66 -36.61 -10.45
CA TYR A 4 -12.54 -35.78 -11.65
C TYR A 4 -11.15 -35.14 -11.65
N ASP A 5 -10.47 -35.17 -12.79
CA ASP A 5 -9.15 -34.56 -12.95
C ASP A 5 -9.32 -33.09 -13.36
N ASN A 6 -8.59 -32.17 -12.71
CA ASN A 6 -8.74 -30.72 -12.84
C ASN A 6 -7.98 -30.13 -14.04
N GLY A 7 -7.69 -30.93 -15.08
CA GLY A 7 -6.95 -30.49 -16.25
C GLY A 7 -7.81 -29.85 -17.35
N ILE A 8 -7.26 -28.82 -18.01
CA ILE A 8 -7.90 -28.12 -19.15
C ILE A 8 -7.71 -28.84 -20.50
N GLY A 9 -6.95 -29.93 -20.54
CA GLY A 9 -6.66 -30.68 -21.77
C GLY A 9 -7.88 -31.41 -22.32
N MET A 10 -8.01 -31.46 -23.65
CA MET A 10 -9.17 -32.06 -24.35
C MET A 10 -9.45 -33.52 -23.91
N LYS A 11 -8.39 -34.30 -23.67
CA LYS A 11 -8.50 -35.69 -23.19
C LYS A 11 -9.18 -35.77 -21.81
N ILE A 12 -8.83 -34.86 -20.90
CA ILE A 12 -9.37 -34.81 -19.53
C ILE A 12 -10.81 -34.30 -19.55
N LYS A 13 -11.11 -33.28 -20.37
CA LYS A 13 -12.48 -32.80 -20.58
C LYS A 13 -13.41 -33.90 -21.08
N LYS A 14 -13.00 -34.66 -22.10
CA LYS A 14 -13.78 -35.78 -22.64
C LYS A 14 -14.02 -36.87 -21.58
N ASP A 15 -12.98 -37.26 -20.84
CA ASP A 15 -13.10 -38.28 -19.79
C ASP A 15 -14.04 -37.85 -18.66
N ASN A 16 -13.91 -36.60 -18.17
CA ASN A 16 -14.80 -36.05 -17.15
C ASN A 16 -16.26 -35.98 -17.64
N TRP A 17 -16.50 -35.55 -18.87
CA TRP A 17 -17.84 -35.48 -19.45
C TRP A 17 -18.44 -36.86 -19.75
N ASP A 18 -17.65 -37.86 -20.12
CA ASP A 18 -18.09 -39.25 -20.26
C ASP A 18 -18.53 -39.84 -18.91
N GLN A 19 -17.84 -39.49 -17.82
CA GLN A 19 -18.23 -39.88 -16.47
C GLN A 19 -19.54 -39.18 -16.05
N LEU A 20 -19.71 -37.89 -16.35
CA LEU A 20 -20.94 -37.14 -16.10
C LEU A 20 -22.12 -37.67 -16.92
N ALA A 21 -21.92 -37.98 -18.19
CA ALA A 21 -22.94 -38.56 -19.06
C ALA A 21 -23.45 -39.91 -18.53
N LYS A 22 -22.54 -40.76 -18.03
CA LYS A 22 -22.90 -42.02 -17.36
C LYS A 22 -23.66 -41.81 -16.05
N LEU A 23 -23.38 -40.72 -15.32
CA LEU A 23 -24.09 -40.38 -14.10
C LEU A 23 -25.50 -39.85 -14.40
N PHE A 24 -25.62 -38.89 -15.32
CA PHE A 24 -26.90 -38.31 -15.72
C PHE A 24 -27.83 -39.37 -16.34
N GLY A 25 -27.29 -40.30 -17.13
CA GLY A 25 -28.05 -41.41 -17.70
C GLY A 25 -28.60 -42.42 -16.68
N ARG A 26 -28.17 -42.37 -15.40
CA ARG A 26 -28.76 -43.20 -14.32
C ARG A 26 -30.06 -42.60 -13.76
N PHE A 27 -30.34 -41.34 -14.04
CA PHE A 27 -31.52 -40.64 -13.54
C PHE A 27 -32.45 -40.33 -14.72
N PRO A 28 -33.67 -40.92 -14.76
CA PRO A 28 -34.61 -40.69 -15.87
C PRO A 28 -34.93 -39.21 -16.09
N ASP A 29 -34.95 -38.43 -15.00
CA ASP A 29 -35.23 -36.99 -15.03
C ASP A 29 -34.13 -36.14 -15.66
N LEU A 30 -32.90 -36.69 -15.82
CA LEU A 30 -31.73 -36.02 -16.37
C LEU A 30 -31.29 -36.59 -17.72
N GLU A 31 -32.00 -37.58 -18.26
CA GLU A 31 -31.74 -38.17 -19.58
C GLU A 31 -31.59 -37.12 -20.71
N PRO A 32 -32.40 -36.03 -20.76
CA PRO A 32 -32.24 -34.99 -21.79
C PRO A 32 -30.88 -34.29 -21.81
N LEU A 33 -30.07 -34.41 -20.74
CA LEU A 33 -28.74 -33.82 -20.62
C LEU A 33 -27.63 -34.71 -21.18
N VAL A 34 -27.94 -35.95 -21.55
CA VAL A 34 -26.98 -36.95 -22.08
C VAL A 34 -26.82 -36.82 -23.60
N ASN A 35 -27.41 -35.79 -24.22
CA ASN A 35 -27.26 -35.54 -25.65
C ASN A 35 -25.79 -35.25 -25.98
N LYS A 36 -25.17 -36.14 -26.76
CA LYS A 36 -23.77 -36.03 -27.16
C LYS A 36 -23.45 -34.71 -27.87
N GLY A 37 -24.37 -34.19 -28.69
CA GLY A 37 -24.15 -32.92 -29.39
C GLY A 37 -24.03 -31.73 -28.44
N ASP A 38 -24.89 -31.65 -27.42
CA ASP A 38 -24.82 -30.59 -26.41
C ASP A 38 -23.55 -30.70 -25.57
N ILE A 39 -23.16 -31.93 -25.20
CA ILE A 39 -21.95 -32.22 -24.43
C ILE A 39 -20.69 -31.84 -25.24
N ASP A 40 -20.63 -32.23 -26.52
CA ASP A 40 -19.52 -31.88 -27.40
C ASP A 40 -19.41 -30.36 -27.56
N SER A 41 -20.52 -29.65 -27.76
CA SER A 41 -20.54 -28.17 -27.81
C SER A 41 -19.96 -27.52 -26.54
N ILE A 42 -20.18 -28.10 -25.36
CA ILE A 42 -19.62 -27.60 -24.09
C ILE A 42 -18.13 -27.95 -23.97
N ILE A 43 -17.73 -29.17 -24.32
CA ILE A 43 -16.32 -29.62 -24.32
C ILE A 43 -15.47 -28.68 -25.18
N HIS A 44 -16.02 -28.27 -26.32
CA HIS A 44 -15.41 -27.34 -27.27
C HIS A 44 -15.62 -25.86 -26.93
N CYS A 45 -16.32 -25.54 -25.84
CA CYS A 45 -16.57 -24.16 -25.38
C CYS A 45 -17.22 -23.26 -26.45
N GLN A 46 -18.18 -23.81 -27.20
CA GLN A 46 -18.95 -23.07 -28.19
C GLN A 46 -19.79 -21.98 -27.53
N ASN A 47 -19.94 -20.83 -28.18
CA ASN A 47 -20.66 -19.69 -27.62
C ASN A 47 -22.13 -20.06 -27.35
N GLY A 48 -22.62 -19.77 -26.15
CA GLY A 48 -23.99 -20.08 -25.73
C GLY A 48 -24.23 -21.54 -25.30
N ALA A 49 -23.31 -22.47 -25.53
CA ALA A 49 -23.49 -23.89 -25.20
C ALA A 49 -23.65 -24.14 -23.69
N ALA A 50 -22.85 -23.45 -22.86
CA ALA A 50 -22.96 -23.55 -21.40
C ALA A 50 -24.31 -23.01 -20.88
N VAL A 51 -24.80 -21.90 -21.46
CA VAL A 51 -26.08 -21.29 -21.08
C VAL A 51 -27.25 -22.20 -21.47
N ALA A 52 -27.21 -22.78 -22.68
CA ALA A 52 -28.21 -23.75 -23.14
C ALA A 52 -28.24 -25.01 -22.25
N PHE A 53 -27.06 -25.53 -21.87
CA PHE A 53 -26.95 -26.68 -20.98
C PHE A 53 -27.46 -26.39 -19.57
N LEU A 54 -27.07 -25.26 -18.97
CA LEU A 54 -27.55 -24.85 -17.65
C LEU A 54 -29.06 -24.62 -17.64
N THR A 55 -29.61 -24.08 -18.72
CA THR A 55 -31.06 -23.92 -18.89
C THR A 55 -31.75 -25.28 -18.90
N LYS A 56 -31.25 -26.25 -19.70
CA LYS A 56 -31.78 -27.62 -19.71
C LYS A 56 -31.64 -28.30 -18.35
N LEU A 57 -30.50 -28.15 -17.68
CA LEU A 57 -30.24 -28.73 -16.35
C LEU A 57 -31.22 -28.17 -15.31
N TYR A 58 -31.42 -26.86 -15.30
CA TYR A 58 -32.38 -26.20 -14.43
C TYR A 58 -33.81 -26.73 -14.68
N GLN A 59 -34.23 -26.84 -15.94
CA GLN A 59 -35.55 -27.37 -16.29
C GLN A 59 -35.71 -28.84 -15.86
N CYS A 60 -34.66 -29.66 -16.01
CA CYS A 60 -34.68 -31.06 -15.57
C CYS A 60 -34.80 -31.18 -14.05
N LEU A 61 -34.07 -30.35 -13.29
CA LEU A 61 -34.03 -30.38 -11.82
C LEU A 61 -35.27 -29.76 -11.17
N THR A 62 -35.81 -28.68 -11.75
CA THR A 62 -36.92 -27.92 -11.14
C THR A 62 -38.28 -28.25 -11.73
N LYS A 63 -38.32 -28.98 -12.84
CA LYS A 63 -39.52 -29.25 -13.65
C LYS A 63 -40.26 -27.99 -14.11
N ARG A 64 -39.60 -26.83 -14.07
CA ARG A 64 -40.13 -25.53 -14.53
C ARG A 64 -39.50 -25.18 -15.86
N THR A 65 -40.31 -24.87 -16.87
CA THR A 65 -39.82 -24.38 -18.17
C THR A 65 -39.45 -22.91 -18.07
N ILE A 66 -38.22 -22.58 -18.48
CA ILE A 66 -37.79 -21.19 -18.61
C ILE A 66 -38.33 -20.70 -19.96
N GLN A 67 -39.24 -19.73 -19.95
CA GLN A 67 -39.67 -19.09 -21.20
C GLN A 67 -38.48 -18.30 -21.77
N PRO A 68 -38.08 -18.53 -23.02
CA PRO A 68 -37.13 -17.65 -23.69
C PRO A 68 -37.75 -16.25 -23.74
N THR A 69 -37.01 -15.23 -23.31
CA THR A 69 -37.43 -13.83 -23.42
C THR A 69 -37.58 -13.48 -24.91
N ALA A 70 -38.77 -13.70 -25.46
CA ALA A 70 -39.14 -13.25 -26.78
C ALA A 70 -39.29 -11.72 -26.70
N VAL A 71 -38.37 -11.00 -27.33
CA VAL A 71 -38.50 -9.56 -27.55
C VAL A 71 -39.66 -9.37 -28.53
N VAL A 72 -40.77 -8.83 -28.04
CA VAL A 72 -41.86 -8.30 -28.87
C VAL A 72 -41.32 -7.06 -29.60
N PRO A 73 -41.46 -6.94 -30.93
CA PRO A 73 -41.08 -5.71 -31.62
C PRO A 73 -42.05 -4.57 -31.24
N PRO A 74 -41.58 -3.40 -30.78
CA PRO A 74 -42.47 -2.29 -30.47
C PRO A 74 -42.94 -1.60 -31.76
N PRO A 75 -44.21 -1.15 -31.81
CA PRO A 75 -44.71 -0.27 -32.86
C PRO A 75 -44.15 1.14 -32.68
N ILE A 76 -44.17 1.87 -33.79
CA ILE A 76 -43.63 3.21 -33.98
C ILE A 76 -44.39 4.23 -33.09
N THR A 77 -43.65 5.21 -32.57
CA THR A 77 -44.04 6.53 -32.02
C THR A 77 -44.45 6.66 -30.54
N GLY A 78 -43.73 7.55 -29.82
CA GLY A 78 -44.33 8.44 -28.81
C GLY A 78 -43.91 8.27 -27.34
N SER A 79 -42.92 9.07 -26.91
CA SER A 79 -42.85 9.75 -25.59
C SER A 79 -42.97 8.94 -24.29
N GLY A 80 -41.88 8.86 -23.53
CA GLY A 80 -41.91 8.98 -22.05
C GLY A 80 -41.18 7.90 -21.24
N ASN A 81 -40.21 8.38 -20.44
CA ASN A 81 -39.57 7.78 -19.25
C ASN A 81 -38.45 6.73 -19.40
N PHE A 82 -37.30 7.14 -18.84
CA PHE A 82 -36.04 6.41 -18.69
C PHE A 82 -36.06 5.48 -17.48
N ALA A 83 -35.63 4.24 -17.68
CA ALA A 83 -34.94 3.44 -16.66
C ALA A 83 -33.99 2.43 -17.33
N ALA A 84 -32.70 2.59 -17.02
CA ALA A 84 -31.51 1.69 -17.07
C ALA A 84 -31.44 0.49 -18.04
N PRO A 85 -30.25 0.24 -18.64
CA PRO A 85 -29.91 -1.12 -19.07
C PRO A 85 -28.66 -1.69 -18.39
N ALA A 86 -28.84 -2.91 -17.90
CA ALA A 86 -27.79 -3.85 -17.55
C ALA A 86 -27.45 -4.77 -18.76
N SER A 87 -26.16 -5.02 -18.91
CA SER A 87 -25.44 -6.18 -19.49
C SER A 87 -26.06 -7.13 -20.55
N ILE A 88 -25.28 -7.27 -21.64
CA ILE A 88 -24.72 -8.50 -22.27
C ILE A 88 -25.66 -9.65 -22.70
N ALA A 89 -25.61 -9.91 -24.02
CA ALA A 89 -25.72 -11.19 -24.76
C ALA A 89 -26.88 -11.28 -25.77
N LYS A 90 -26.59 -11.06 -27.06
CA LYS A 90 -27.28 -11.72 -28.16
C LYS A 90 -26.35 -11.94 -29.35
N GLY A 91 -26.24 -13.20 -29.77
CA GLY A 91 -25.93 -13.60 -31.13
C GLY A 91 -26.90 -14.73 -31.50
N LEU A 92 -27.86 -14.43 -32.39
CA LEU A 92 -28.19 -15.20 -33.60
C LEU A 92 -29.39 -14.56 -34.32
N ASP A 93 -29.18 -14.26 -35.60
CA ASP A 93 -30.15 -14.16 -36.70
C ASP A 93 -31.36 -13.23 -36.58
N THR A 94 -31.11 -11.93 -36.51
CA THR A 94 -31.86 -10.92 -37.29
C THR A 94 -30.86 -9.88 -37.79
N VAL A 95 -30.92 -9.54 -39.07
CA VAL A 95 -30.09 -8.52 -39.72
C VAL A 95 -30.48 -7.14 -39.16
N GLU A 96 -30.05 -6.84 -37.95
CA GLU A 96 -29.74 -5.47 -37.54
C GLU A 96 -28.29 -5.25 -37.92
N GLU A 97 -28.07 -4.28 -38.81
CA GLU A 97 -26.79 -3.92 -39.38
C GLU A 97 -25.83 -3.52 -38.26
N ILE A 98 -25.00 -4.49 -37.81
CA ILE A 98 -23.97 -4.25 -36.81
C ILE A 98 -23.06 -3.14 -37.36
N PRO A 99 -22.94 -1.99 -36.68
CA PRO A 99 -22.13 -0.88 -37.15
C PRO A 99 -20.69 -1.35 -37.45
N PRO A 100 -19.98 -0.76 -38.43
CA PRO A 100 -18.65 -1.23 -38.84
C PRO A 100 -17.64 -1.38 -37.70
N TYR A 101 -17.79 -0.60 -36.62
CA TYR A 101 -16.94 -0.64 -35.44
C TYR A 101 -17.27 -1.78 -34.44
N ALA A 102 -18.45 -2.39 -34.55
CA ALA A 102 -18.92 -3.47 -33.67
C ALA A 102 -18.84 -4.86 -34.35
N LYS A 103 -18.35 -4.93 -35.60
CA LYS A 103 -18.12 -6.20 -36.30
C LYS A 103 -16.97 -6.98 -35.63
N PRO A 104 -17.08 -8.33 -35.53
CA PRO A 104 -16.04 -9.13 -34.91
C PRO A 104 -14.72 -8.97 -35.66
N THR A 105 -13.64 -8.71 -34.90
CA THR A 105 -12.29 -8.63 -35.44
C THR A 105 -11.84 -9.99 -35.97
N ASN A 106 -10.89 -9.99 -36.91
CA ASN A 106 -10.34 -11.23 -37.49
C ASN A 106 -9.83 -12.21 -36.41
N SER A 107 -9.22 -11.67 -35.34
CA SER A 107 -8.79 -12.46 -34.18
C SER A 107 -9.94 -13.02 -33.33
N ALA A 108 -11.10 -12.35 -33.27
CA ALA A 108 -12.31 -12.91 -32.66
C ALA A 108 -12.92 -14.01 -33.53
N PHE A 109 -13.00 -13.81 -34.85
CA PHE A 109 -13.52 -14.79 -35.80
C PHE A 109 -12.67 -16.06 -35.87
N ILE A 110 -11.34 -15.93 -35.93
CA ILE A 110 -10.41 -17.08 -35.91
C ILE A 110 -10.53 -17.85 -34.60
N ARG A 111 -10.64 -17.17 -33.45
CA ARG A 111 -10.81 -17.83 -32.15
C ARG A 111 -12.13 -18.58 -32.06
N ASP A 112 -13.18 -18.08 -32.68
CA ASP A 112 -14.49 -18.74 -32.71
C ASP A 112 -14.46 -19.99 -33.59
N LYS A 113 -13.90 -19.88 -34.80
CA LYS A 113 -13.70 -21.02 -35.71
C LYS A 113 -12.73 -22.08 -35.18
N MET A 114 -11.73 -21.67 -34.42
CA MET A 114 -10.79 -22.58 -33.72
C MET A 114 -11.46 -23.49 -32.70
N ARG A 115 -12.66 -23.14 -32.21
CA ARG A 115 -13.43 -23.96 -31.28
C ARG A 115 -14.31 -24.99 -31.98
N GLU A 116 -14.40 -24.98 -33.31
CA GLU A 116 -15.13 -26.01 -34.04
C GLU A 116 -14.45 -27.39 -33.88
N PRO A 117 -15.23 -28.47 -33.69
CA PRO A 117 -14.70 -29.80 -33.36
C PRO A 117 -13.70 -30.31 -34.41
N ASP A 118 -13.95 -30.01 -35.69
CA ASP A 118 -13.10 -30.41 -36.82
C ASP A 118 -11.70 -29.76 -36.80
N ILE A 119 -11.54 -28.62 -36.11
CA ILE A 119 -10.28 -27.87 -36.01
C ILE A 119 -9.61 -28.17 -34.66
N ALA A 120 -10.38 -28.15 -33.58
CA ALA A 120 -9.90 -28.40 -32.22
C ALA A 120 -9.32 -29.81 -32.02
N GLU A 121 -9.73 -30.79 -32.83
CA GLU A 121 -9.25 -32.18 -32.76
C GLU A 121 -8.11 -32.51 -33.75
N THR A 122 -7.73 -31.58 -34.62
CA THR A 122 -6.66 -31.80 -35.61
C THR A 122 -5.29 -31.75 -34.91
N ARG A 123 -4.58 -32.89 -34.82
CA ARG A 123 -3.25 -32.99 -34.16
C ARG A 123 -2.07 -32.58 -35.06
N ASP A 124 -2.27 -32.53 -36.38
CA ASP A 124 -1.22 -32.17 -37.33
C ASP A 124 -1.09 -30.64 -37.45
N GLN A 125 0.03 -30.11 -36.98
CA GLN A 125 0.33 -28.67 -36.98
C GLN A 125 0.32 -28.07 -38.40
N THR A 126 0.70 -28.84 -39.42
CA THR A 126 0.73 -28.35 -40.80
C THR A 126 -0.67 -28.20 -41.39
N GLN A 127 -1.58 -29.10 -41.05
CA GLN A 127 -2.99 -29.03 -41.43
C GLN A 127 -3.71 -27.93 -40.66
N LEU A 128 -3.43 -27.76 -39.37
CA LEU A 128 -3.96 -26.68 -38.55
C LEU A 128 -3.57 -25.31 -39.14
N ASN A 129 -2.29 -25.12 -39.47
CA ASN A 129 -1.80 -23.88 -40.08
C ASN A 129 -2.34 -23.61 -41.50
N ARG A 130 -2.82 -24.65 -42.22
CA ARG A 130 -3.53 -24.48 -43.50
C ARG A 130 -4.97 -24.02 -43.25
N LYS A 131 -5.71 -24.72 -42.38
CA LYS A 131 -7.09 -24.36 -42.02
C LYS A 131 -7.19 -22.93 -41.45
N VAL A 132 -6.23 -22.48 -40.64
CA VAL A 132 -6.18 -21.10 -40.14
C VAL A 132 -6.02 -20.07 -41.25
N ARG A 133 -5.16 -20.34 -42.23
CA ARG A 133 -4.97 -19.45 -43.39
C ARG A 133 -6.22 -19.42 -44.26
N ASP A 134 -6.89 -20.56 -44.41
CA ASP A 134 -8.14 -20.63 -45.17
C ASP A 134 -9.26 -19.84 -44.46
N ILE A 135 -9.39 -19.94 -43.14
CA ILE A 135 -10.35 -19.16 -42.34
C ILE A 135 -10.06 -17.66 -42.45
N HIS A 136 -8.79 -17.27 -42.35
CA HIS A 136 -8.37 -15.87 -42.53
C HIS A 136 -8.72 -15.35 -43.92
N SER A 137 -8.42 -16.13 -44.96
CA SER A 137 -8.72 -15.78 -46.35
C SER A 137 -10.23 -15.64 -46.59
N GLN A 138 -11.04 -16.55 -46.05
CA GLN A 138 -12.50 -16.48 -46.17
C GLN A 138 -13.09 -15.27 -45.46
N HIS A 139 -12.55 -14.91 -44.28
CA HIS A 139 -12.99 -13.72 -43.55
C HIS A 139 -12.62 -12.44 -44.31
N GLU A 140 -11.42 -12.36 -44.88
CA GLU A 140 -11.01 -11.23 -45.73
C GLU A 140 -11.87 -11.12 -47.00
N GLU A 141 -12.15 -12.25 -47.67
CA GLU A 141 -13.02 -12.31 -48.84
C GLU A 141 -14.44 -11.85 -48.48
N THR A 142 -14.98 -12.27 -47.34
CA THR A 142 -16.30 -11.85 -46.85
C THR A 142 -16.35 -10.35 -46.58
N GLN A 143 -15.32 -9.78 -45.93
CA GLN A 143 -15.23 -8.33 -45.72
C GLN A 143 -15.09 -7.55 -47.03
N GLN A 144 -14.35 -8.08 -48.02
CA GLN A 144 -14.24 -7.49 -49.34
C GLN A 144 -15.58 -7.52 -50.08
N LEU A 145 -16.31 -8.65 -49.99
CA LEU A 145 -17.65 -8.78 -50.56
C LEU A 145 -18.63 -7.79 -49.92
N GLU A 146 -18.61 -7.65 -48.60
CA GLU A 146 -19.44 -6.67 -47.88
C GLU A 146 -19.13 -5.23 -48.32
N ARG A 147 -17.85 -4.87 -48.47
CA ARG A 147 -17.45 -3.54 -48.98
C ARG A 147 -17.97 -3.30 -50.40
N LEU A 148 -18.00 -4.33 -51.24
CA LEU A 148 -18.54 -4.28 -52.60
C LEU A 148 -20.08 -4.22 -52.62
N MET A 149 -20.77 -4.82 -51.65
CA MET A 149 -22.23 -4.81 -51.54
C MET A 149 -22.79 -3.52 -50.92
N THR A 150 -22.00 -2.81 -50.10
CA THR A 150 -22.42 -1.54 -49.47
C THR A 150 -22.31 -0.34 -50.43
N ASP A 151 -21.68 -0.52 -51.61
CA ASP A 151 -21.40 0.55 -52.58
C ASP A 151 -22.48 0.74 -53.65
N THR A 152 -23.64 0.06 -53.52
CA THR A 152 -24.80 0.29 -54.40
C THR A 152 -26.00 0.82 -53.61
N SER A 153 -26.30 2.10 -53.85
CA SER A 153 -27.54 2.85 -53.56
C SER A 153 -27.45 3.90 -52.46
N ASP A 154 -27.03 5.10 -52.88
CA ASP A 154 -27.35 6.45 -52.39
C ASP A 154 -28.14 6.59 -51.08
N ARG A 155 -27.48 7.13 -50.02
CA ARG A 155 -27.95 8.32 -49.26
C ARG A 155 -26.99 8.74 -48.13
N TYR A 156 -26.45 9.95 -48.33
CA TYR A 156 -25.80 10.91 -47.41
C TYR A 156 -24.26 10.95 -47.28
N PRO A 157 -23.69 12.18 -47.21
CA PRO A 157 -22.29 12.47 -47.51
C PRO A 157 -21.42 12.62 -46.25
N ALA A 158 -20.26 11.96 -46.23
CA ALA A 158 -19.25 12.15 -45.20
C ALA A 158 -18.38 13.39 -45.50
N LEU A 159 -18.56 14.42 -44.67
CA LEU A 159 -17.61 15.53 -44.53
C LEU A 159 -16.28 14.99 -44.00
N ARG A 160 -15.25 15.11 -44.84
CA ARG A 160 -13.84 15.00 -44.46
C ARG A 160 -13.44 16.26 -43.67
N SER A 161 -12.75 16.09 -42.55
CA SER A 161 -11.81 17.11 -42.06
C SER A 161 -10.73 16.48 -41.17
N ALA A 162 -9.76 15.87 -41.83
CA ALA A 162 -8.38 16.00 -41.39
C ALA A 162 -7.80 17.20 -42.15
N SER A 163 -7.30 18.21 -41.43
CA SER A 163 -6.08 18.98 -41.74
C SER A 163 -6.13 20.39 -41.13
N LYS A 164 -5.34 20.60 -40.06
CA LYS A 164 -4.42 21.74 -40.00
C LYS A 164 -3.34 21.54 -38.94
N ALA A 165 -2.22 20.98 -39.37
CA ALA A 165 -0.88 21.40 -38.94
C ALA A 165 0.10 21.01 -40.06
N THR A 166 0.37 21.99 -40.92
CA THR A 166 1.43 22.06 -41.95
C THR A 166 2.79 21.65 -41.38
N VAL A 167 3.66 20.95 -42.12
CA VAL A 167 4.72 21.59 -42.96
C VAL A 167 5.23 20.61 -44.05
N LEU A 168 5.04 21.05 -45.31
CA LEU A 168 5.88 20.95 -46.52
C LEU A 168 6.53 19.61 -46.97
N ARG A 169 5.91 18.98 -47.98
CA ARG A 169 6.63 18.38 -49.12
C ARG A 169 5.98 18.80 -50.45
N GLY A 170 6.81 19.20 -51.41
CA GLY A 170 6.44 19.67 -52.74
C GLY A 170 6.00 18.55 -53.70
N ALA A 171 5.30 18.96 -54.77
CA ALA A 171 4.58 18.12 -55.72
C ALA A 171 5.46 17.23 -56.61
N THR A 172 4.94 16.03 -56.89
CA THR A 172 5.51 14.98 -57.74
C THR A 172 5.43 15.29 -59.24
N LYS A 173 6.49 14.96 -59.99
CA LYS A 173 6.41 14.71 -61.44
C LYS A 173 6.86 13.27 -61.75
N PRO A 174 6.24 12.60 -62.75
CA PRO A 174 6.50 11.20 -63.07
C PRO A 174 7.70 11.07 -64.01
N VAL A 175 8.55 10.06 -63.80
CA VAL A 175 9.60 9.67 -64.75
C VAL A 175 9.50 8.17 -65.04
N ARG A 176 9.72 7.92 -66.32
CA ARG A 176 9.51 6.76 -67.18
C ARG A 176 10.51 5.62 -66.88
N ASN A 177 10.07 4.38 -67.08
CA ASN A 177 10.88 3.16 -67.03
C ASN A 177 12.04 3.21 -68.04
N ASP A 178 13.24 2.87 -67.58
CA ASP A 178 14.28 2.22 -68.39
C ASP A 178 15.03 1.20 -67.52
N ASP A 179 15.12 -0.02 -68.04
CA ASP A 179 15.71 -1.20 -67.42
C ASP A 179 17.24 -1.17 -67.49
N SER A 180 17.93 -0.97 -66.35
CA SER A 180 19.29 -1.49 -66.12
C SER A 180 19.78 -1.29 -64.67
N ASN A 181 19.66 -2.36 -63.86
CA ASN A 181 20.41 -2.66 -62.61
C ASN A 181 20.12 -1.82 -61.33
N PRO A 182 20.38 -2.38 -60.13
CA PRO A 182 19.52 -3.29 -59.38
C PRO A 182 18.84 -2.60 -58.18
N VAL A 183 17.71 -3.17 -57.76
CA VAL A 183 16.90 -2.75 -56.61
C VAL A 183 17.72 -2.78 -55.30
N LEU A 184 18.01 -1.60 -54.75
CA LEU A 184 18.50 -1.42 -53.39
C LEU A 184 17.29 -1.38 -52.43
N MET A 185 17.07 -2.50 -51.75
CA MET A 185 16.17 -2.63 -50.62
C MET A 185 16.70 -1.86 -49.41
N THR A 186 15.91 -0.96 -48.83
CA THR A 186 16.08 -0.58 -47.43
C THR A 186 15.34 -1.59 -46.57
N GLN A 187 16.12 -2.54 -46.06
CA GLN A 187 15.74 -3.55 -45.08
C GLN A 187 15.40 -2.87 -43.74
N GLN A 188 14.17 -3.05 -43.25
CA GLN A 188 13.96 -3.19 -41.81
C GLN A 188 14.15 -4.68 -41.50
N ILE A 189 15.34 -5.00 -41.01
CA ILE A 189 15.78 -6.33 -40.63
C ILE A 189 15.02 -6.73 -39.36
N VAL A 190 13.90 -7.44 -39.51
CA VAL A 190 13.47 -8.41 -38.50
C VAL A 190 14.48 -9.54 -38.57
N ARG A 191 15.31 -9.69 -37.53
CA ARG A 191 16.24 -10.80 -37.42
C ARG A 191 15.43 -12.07 -37.13
N GLU A 192 15.08 -12.79 -38.19
CA GLU A 192 14.53 -14.13 -38.11
C GLU A 192 15.52 -15.01 -37.34
N VAL A 193 15.10 -15.53 -36.18
CA VAL A 193 15.89 -16.49 -35.41
C VAL A 193 15.91 -17.79 -36.21
N GLN A 194 16.99 -18.00 -36.95
CA GLN A 194 17.31 -19.31 -37.50
C GLN A 194 17.55 -20.27 -36.33
N ILE A 195 16.54 -21.09 -36.03
CA ILE A 195 16.73 -22.30 -35.24
C ILE A 195 17.66 -23.20 -36.07
N LYS A 196 18.96 -23.18 -35.74
CA LYS A 196 19.89 -24.22 -36.19
C LYS A 196 19.34 -25.54 -35.65
N THR A 197 18.84 -26.37 -36.54
CA THR A 197 18.58 -27.78 -36.25
C THR A 197 19.88 -28.38 -35.71
N ILE A 198 19.86 -28.69 -34.41
CA ILE A 198 20.99 -29.28 -33.71
C ILE A 198 21.29 -30.63 -34.36
N ASN A 199 22.53 -30.79 -34.81
CA ASN A 199 23.04 -32.00 -35.45
C ASN A 199 23.00 -33.16 -34.42
N GLN A 200 22.25 -34.22 -34.69
CA GLN A 200 22.01 -35.36 -33.77
C GLN A 200 23.31 -35.95 -33.19
N LYS A 201 24.41 -35.94 -33.94
CA LYS A 201 25.73 -36.42 -33.50
C LYS A 201 26.37 -35.61 -32.38
N GLY A 202 25.99 -34.33 -32.21
CA GLY A 202 26.46 -33.49 -31.09
C GLY A 202 25.75 -33.79 -29.78
N LEU A 203 24.49 -34.23 -29.86
CA LEU A 203 23.66 -34.58 -28.69
C LEU A 203 24.11 -35.91 -28.05
N GLU A 204 24.58 -36.86 -28.86
CA GLU A 204 25.15 -38.13 -28.39
C GLU A 204 26.48 -37.93 -27.65
N LYS A 205 27.33 -37.01 -28.14
CA LYS A 205 28.56 -36.62 -27.42
C LYS A 205 28.28 -35.90 -26.09
N LEU A 206 27.22 -35.08 -26.02
CA LEU A 206 26.77 -34.40 -24.80
C LEU A 206 26.09 -35.35 -23.79
N ARG A 207 25.39 -36.38 -24.26
CA ARG A 207 24.91 -37.47 -23.39
C ARG A 207 26.06 -38.31 -22.85
N ALA A 208 27.02 -38.68 -23.70
CA ALA A 208 28.20 -39.43 -23.27
C ALA A 208 29.08 -38.66 -22.27
N THR A 209 29.20 -37.33 -22.42
CA THR A 209 29.91 -36.50 -21.42
C THR A 209 29.12 -36.26 -20.15
N ARG A 210 27.78 -36.28 -20.20
CA ARG A 210 26.93 -36.18 -19.00
C ARG A 210 26.92 -37.49 -18.21
N GLU A 211 26.84 -38.64 -18.87
CA GLU A 211 26.94 -39.97 -18.24
C GLU A 211 28.33 -40.24 -17.67
N ALA A 212 29.40 -39.75 -18.32
CA ALA A 212 30.75 -39.83 -17.76
C ALA A 212 30.92 -38.98 -16.48
N LYS A 213 30.29 -37.80 -16.42
CA LYS A 213 30.32 -36.91 -15.24
C LYS A 213 29.42 -37.40 -14.10
N GLU A 214 28.34 -38.10 -14.42
CA GLU A 214 27.43 -38.71 -13.45
C GLU A 214 28.07 -39.94 -12.77
N ASN A 215 28.84 -40.72 -13.53
CA ASN A 215 29.63 -41.86 -13.01
C ASN A 215 30.86 -41.44 -12.16
N GLU A 216 31.43 -40.24 -12.35
CA GLU A 216 32.48 -39.73 -11.46
C GLU A 216 31.94 -39.18 -10.12
N SER A 217 30.66 -38.80 -10.03
CA SER A 217 30.08 -38.23 -8.80
C SER A 217 29.54 -39.27 -7.80
N LEU A 218 29.46 -40.54 -8.19
CA LEU A 218 28.92 -41.64 -7.35
C LEU A 218 29.97 -42.62 -6.84
N GLY A 219 31.26 -42.32 -7.00
CA GLY A 219 32.37 -43.22 -6.64
C GLY A 219 33.31 -42.66 -5.57
N SER A 220 32.84 -42.38 -4.34
CA SER A 220 33.76 -42.33 -3.20
C SER A 220 33.07 -42.51 -1.85
N SER A 221 33.02 -43.76 -1.40
CA SER A 221 32.92 -44.11 0.03
C SER A 221 33.47 -45.53 0.24
N GLY A 222 34.62 -45.61 0.90
CA GLY A 222 35.05 -46.77 1.67
C GLY A 222 35.90 -47.84 0.96
N SER A 223 37.22 -47.76 1.10
CA SER A 223 38.03 -48.92 1.52
C SER A 223 39.41 -48.50 2.01
N SER A 224 39.74 -48.99 3.19
CA SER A 224 40.97 -48.84 3.94
C SER A 224 42.10 -49.74 3.40
N GLY A 225 43.36 -49.29 3.56
CA GLY A 225 44.46 -50.15 3.96
C GLY A 225 45.50 -50.59 2.91
N LEU A 226 46.76 -50.27 3.24
CA LEU A 226 48.01 -51.07 3.08
C LEU A 226 49.01 -50.79 1.93
N LEU A 227 50.24 -50.43 2.37
CA LEU A 227 51.60 -50.54 1.76
C LEU A 227 51.94 -49.52 0.65
N GLY A 228 53.11 -48.89 0.54
CA GLY A 228 54.40 -48.97 1.24
C GLY A 228 55.42 -48.06 0.48
N ASP A 229 56.33 -47.50 1.26
CA ASP A 229 57.54 -46.69 1.03
C ASP A 229 58.28 -46.68 -0.35
N GLY A 230 58.95 -45.55 -0.69
CA GLY A 230 60.17 -45.57 -1.53
C GLY A 230 60.38 -44.54 -2.66
N ARG A 231 60.96 -43.37 -2.31
CA ARG A 231 62.03 -42.59 -3.03
C ARG A 231 61.94 -42.25 -4.54
N GLY A 232 61.76 -40.94 -4.81
CA GLY A 232 62.72 -40.01 -5.45
C GLY A 232 63.13 -40.17 -6.94
N GLY A 233 62.93 -39.11 -7.74
CA GLY A 233 63.68 -38.89 -9.00
C GLY A 233 62.93 -38.06 -10.05
N ALA A 234 63.56 -36.97 -10.50
CA ALA A 234 63.02 -35.89 -11.32
C ALA A 234 63.02 -36.12 -12.85
N MET A 235 62.18 -35.37 -13.59
CA MET A 235 62.47 -34.67 -14.88
C MET A 235 61.17 -34.00 -15.41
N ALA A 236 61.10 -32.66 -15.48
CA ALA A 236 61.27 -31.83 -16.69
C ALA A 236 60.23 -32.14 -17.79
N SER A 237 59.19 -31.32 -18.01
CA SER A 237 59.14 -30.03 -18.73
C SER A 237 59.14 -30.16 -20.27
N PHE A 238 58.24 -29.37 -20.89
CA PHE A 238 58.04 -29.03 -22.32
C PHE A 238 57.23 -30.04 -23.17
N ASP A 239 56.27 -29.70 -24.04
CA ASP A 239 55.43 -28.51 -24.32
C ASP A 239 54.55 -28.88 -25.54
N SER A 240 53.31 -28.37 -25.64
CA SER A 240 52.72 -28.07 -26.97
C SER A 240 51.62 -27.01 -26.86
N ARG A 241 52.01 -25.79 -27.25
CA ARG A 241 51.20 -24.60 -27.54
C ARG A 241 49.96 -24.87 -28.41
N SER A 242 48.87 -24.12 -28.16
CA SER A 242 48.33 -23.20 -29.17
C SER A 242 47.50 -22.08 -28.56
N MET A 243 47.65 -20.90 -29.15
CA MET A 243 47.21 -19.58 -28.71
C MET A 243 45.70 -19.32 -28.83
N ASN A 244 45.11 -18.61 -27.87
CA ASN A 244 44.80 -17.18 -28.05
C ASN A 244 44.39 -16.50 -26.73
N GLY A 245 44.89 -15.28 -26.53
CA GLY A 245 44.78 -14.53 -25.29
C GLY A 245 43.39 -13.98 -24.99
N GLY A 246 43.05 -14.04 -23.70
CA GLY A 246 41.95 -13.34 -23.05
C GLY A 246 42.36 -13.08 -21.60
N SER A 247 42.14 -11.85 -21.15
CA SER A 247 42.49 -11.25 -19.86
C SER A 247 42.28 -12.13 -18.63
N ASN A 248 43.23 -12.07 -17.69
CA ASN A 248 43.20 -12.65 -16.32
C ASN A 248 42.13 -12.04 -15.38
N ALA A 249 40.92 -11.78 -15.87
CA ALA A 249 39.77 -11.33 -15.08
C ALA A 249 38.68 -12.40 -14.91
N GLU A 250 38.75 -13.52 -15.64
CA GLU A 250 37.72 -14.59 -15.64
C GLU A 250 38.03 -15.78 -14.70
N LEU A 251 39.10 -15.71 -13.91
CA LEU A 251 39.50 -16.74 -12.94
C LEU A 251 39.36 -16.27 -11.48
N VAL A 252 38.40 -15.39 -11.20
CA VAL A 252 37.90 -15.28 -9.82
C VAL A 252 37.17 -16.59 -9.53
N GLN A 253 37.74 -17.43 -8.67
CA GLN A 253 37.13 -18.66 -8.22
C GLN A 253 35.69 -18.35 -7.76
N ARG A 254 34.69 -18.97 -8.39
CA ARG A 254 33.29 -18.93 -7.91
C ARG A 254 33.24 -19.59 -6.54
N ARG A 255 33.39 -18.79 -5.48
CA ARG A 255 33.26 -19.24 -4.09
C ARG A 255 31.82 -19.65 -3.83
N ARG A 256 31.59 -20.74 -3.08
CA ARG A 256 30.24 -21.19 -2.75
C ARG A 256 29.65 -20.32 -1.64
N PRO A 257 28.33 -20.09 -1.60
CA PRO A 257 27.73 -19.20 -0.59
C PRO A 257 27.97 -19.68 0.84
N MET A 258 27.91 -20.99 1.06
CA MET A 258 28.14 -21.58 2.39
C MET A 258 29.58 -21.36 2.88
N ASP A 259 30.58 -21.31 1.99
CA ASP A 259 31.96 -21.01 2.39
C ASP A 259 32.09 -19.57 2.88
N LEU A 260 31.45 -18.63 2.18
CA LEU A 260 31.40 -17.22 2.56
C LEU A 260 30.67 -17.01 3.89
N LEU A 261 29.53 -17.69 4.08
CA LEU A 261 28.79 -17.66 5.35
C LEU A 261 29.61 -18.25 6.51
N ASN A 262 30.33 -19.34 6.26
CA ASN A 262 31.21 -19.95 7.26
C ASN A 262 32.36 -18.99 7.66
N GLU A 263 32.96 -18.30 6.69
CA GLU A 263 34.02 -17.30 6.90
C GLU A 263 33.50 -16.08 7.67
N ALA A 264 32.33 -15.55 7.28
CA ALA A 264 31.70 -14.40 7.93
C ALA A 264 31.40 -14.68 9.42
N ILE A 265 30.78 -15.83 9.71
CA ILE A 265 30.47 -16.24 11.09
C ILE A 265 31.76 -16.48 11.88
N GLU A 266 32.76 -17.15 11.30
CA GLU A 266 34.03 -17.41 11.98
C GLU A 266 34.78 -16.12 12.33
N HIS A 267 34.83 -15.15 11.42
CA HIS A 267 35.44 -13.86 11.65
C HIS A 267 34.74 -13.10 12.80
N LYS A 268 33.39 -13.08 12.81
CA LYS A 268 32.62 -12.39 13.85
C LYS A 268 32.69 -13.09 15.21
N LEU A 269 32.63 -14.42 15.25
CA LEU A 269 32.82 -15.20 16.48
C LEU A 269 34.21 -14.97 17.08
N SER A 270 35.25 -14.98 16.22
CA SER A 270 36.63 -14.72 16.65
C SER A 270 36.80 -13.30 17.19
N GLY A 271 36.18 -12.30 16.54
CA GLY A 271 36.19 -10.91 16.99
C GLY A 271 35.50 -10.69 18.33
N LEU A 272 34.51 -11.51 18.68
CA LEU A 272 33.82 -11.49 19.97
C LEU A 272 34.41 -12.46 21.00
N GLY A 273 35.45 -13.22 20.65
CA GLY A 273 36.07 -14.22 21.53
C GLY A 273 35.18 -15.43 21.86
N LEU A 274 34.23 -15.75 20.99
CA LEU A 274 33.21 -16.78 21.20
C LEU A 274 33.56 -18.08 20.46
N THR A 275 33.15 -19.22 21.01
CA THR A 275 33.36 -20.55 20.39
C THR A 275 32.05 -21.34 20.33
N LEU A 276 31.82 -22.02 19.20
CA LEU A 276 30.67 -22.89 18.99
C LEU A 276 30.95 -24.31 19.48
N LYS A 277 29.94 -24.98 20.05
CA LYS A 277 29.99 -26.43 20.25
C LYS A 277 29.99 -27.10 18.87
N THR A 278 31.02 -27.86 18.54
CA THR A 278 31.14 -28.54 17.26
C THR A 278 30.19 -29.73 17.19
N ARG A 279 29.29 -29.74 16.20
CA ARG A 279 28.53 -30.91 15.78
C ARG A 279 29.15 -31.46 14.49
N GLY A 280 29.63 -32.69 14.52
CA GLY A 280 30.31 -33.30 13.39
C GLY A 280 29.43 -33.39 12.14
N GLY A 281 29.95 -32.98 10.99
CA GLY A 281 29.33 -33.16 9.68
C GLY A 281 28.46 -32.01 9.17
N LYS A 282 28.30 -30.90 9.92
CA LYS A 282 27.55 -29.71 9.49
C LYS A 282 28.46 -28.53 9.15
N ASP A 283 27.98 -27.66 8.26
CA ASP A 283 28.61 -26.36 7.96
C ASP A 283 28.65 -25.48 9.23
N LYS A 284 29.66 -24.61 9.36
CA LYS A 284 29.82 -23.73 10.55
C LYS A 284 28.62 -22.81 10.73
N PHE A 285 28.06 -22.29 9.64
CA PHE A 285 26.86 -21.46 9.62
C PHE A 285 25.62 -22.23 10.11
N GLU A 286 25.41 -23.45 9.63
CA GLU A 286 24.30 -24.29 10.08
C GLU A 286 24.47 -24.65 11.57
N ASN A 287 25.68 -24.99 11.99
CA ASN A 287 25.98 -25.26 13.39
C ASN A 287 25.76 -24.01 14.27
N PHE A 288 26.09 -22.81 13.78
CA PHE A 288 25.80 -21.56 14.47
C PHE A 288 24.29 -21.40 14.69
N VAL A 289 23.48 -21.54 13.64
CA VAL A 289 22.02 -21.41 13.70
C VAL A 289 21.41 -22.43 14.68
N ASP A 290 21.85 -23.69 14.64
CA ASP A 290 21.41 -24.72 15.59
C ASP A 290 21.73 -24.34 17.05
N ASN A 291 22.94 -23.86 17.33
CA ASN A 291 23.36 -23.47 18.69
C ASN A 291 22.60 -22.23 19.19
N VAL A 292 22.27 -21.30 18.31
CA VAL A 292 21.44 -20.12 18.62
C VAL A 292 20.02 -20.55 18.93
N TYR A 293 19.44 -21.43 18.09
CA TYR A 293 18.07 -21.90 18.26
C TYR A 293 17.88 -22.73 19.54
N GLU A 294 18.87 -23.54 19.93
CA GLU A 294 18.83 -24.33 21.17
C GLU A 294 19.06 -23.51 22.45
N GLY A 295 19.42 -22.22 22.34
CA GLY A 295 19.53 -21.28 23.46
C GLY A 295 20.64 -21.58 24.48
N GLN A 296 21.63 -22.41 24.12
CA GLN A 296 22.61 -22.93 25.09
C GLN A 296 23.99 -22.26 25.09
N VAL A 297 24.24 -21.29 24.19
CA VAL A 297 25.60 -20.75 23.96
C VAL A 297 25.69 -19.23 23.97
N PHE A 298 24.65 -18.50 23.57
CA PHE A 298 24.67 -17.04 23.39
C PHE A 298 23.46 -16.37 24.04
N GLY A 299 23.59 -15.09 24.43
CA GLY A 299 22.43 -14.23 24.65
C GLY A 299 21.83 -13.78 23.31
N ASP A 300 20.51 -13.64 23.24
CA ASP A 300 19.80 -13.38 21.96
C ASP A 300 20.31 -12.15 21.21
N GLN A 301 20.66 -11.09 21.94
CA GLN A 301 21.17 -9.86 21.35
C GLN A 301 22.55 -10.06 20.70
N GLN A 302 23.44 -10.81 21.34
CA GLN A 302 24.79 -11.07 20.82
C GLN A 302 24.73 -11.97 19.57
N ALA A 303 23.88 -12.99 19.58
CA ALA A 303 23.67 -13.83 18.41
C ALA A 303 23.03 -13.06 17.25
N ALA A 304 22.12 -12.12 17.53
CA ALA A 304 21.53 -11.26 16.51
C ALA A 304 22.56 -10.28 15.90
N GLU A 305 23.51 -9.78 16.70
CA GLU A 305 24.63 -8.95 16.22
C GLU A 305 25.57 -9.73 15.29
N ILE A 306 25.87 -10.99 15.61
CA ILE A 306 26.66 -11.87 14.72
C ILE A 306 25.95 -12.05 13.37
N LEU A 307 24.63 -12.29 13.39
CA LEU A 307 23.85 -12.46 12.17
C LEU A 307 23.79 -11.16 11.34
N ARG A 308 23.63 -9.99 11.97
CA ARG A 308 23.73 -8.69 11.29
C ARG A 308 25.12 -8.47 10.70
N GLY A 309 26.17 -8.97 11.36
CA GLY A 309 27.53 -8.91 10.85
C GLY A 309 27.75 -9.65 9.51
N VAL A 310 26.82 -10.53 9.10
CA VAL A 310 26.86 -11.18 7.78
C VAL A 310 26.47 -10.20 6.67
N GLU A 311 25.78 -9.11 6.98
CA GLU A 311 25.41 -8.07 6.01
C GLU A 311 26.66 -7.44 5.35
N ASP A 312 27.81 -7.42 6.04
CA ASP A 312 29.08 -6.93 5.50
C ASP A 312 29.53 -7.70 4.23
N GLU A 313 29.12 -8.97 4.10
CA GLU A 313 29.46 -9.85 2.98
C GLU A 313 28.30 -10.00 1.96
N ALA A 314 27.22 -9.23 2.11
CA ALA A 314 25.98 -9.43 1.35
C ALA A 314 26.16 -9.30 -0.17
N GLU A 315 27.04 -8.41 -0.65
CA GLU A 315 27.30 -8.22 -2.08
C GLU A 315 27.96 -9.46 -2.72
N LEU A 316 28.95 -10.04 -2.03
CA LEU A 316 29.64 -11.27 -2.46
C LEU A 316 28.70 -12.48 -2.36
N LEU A 317 27.91 -12.55 -1.29
CA LEU A 317 26.89 -13.58 -1.10
C LEU A 317 25.84 -13.52 -2.21
N ALA A 318 25.34 -12.34 -2.56
CA ALA A 318 24.37 -12.16 -3.64
C ALA A 318 24.92 -12.68 -4.97
N THR A 319 26.15 -12.32 -5.33
CA THR A 319 26.80 -12.83 -6.54
C THR A 319 26.91 -14.35 -6.53
N SER A 320 27.31 -14.92 -5.39
CA SER A 320 27.45 -16.36 -5.23
C SER A 320 26.09 -17.10 -5.26
N PHE A 321 25.03 -16.54 -4.67
CA PHE A 321 23.70 -17.14 -4.70
C PHE A 321 23.09 -17.16 -6.10
N LEU A 322 23.35 -16.14 -6.92
CA LEU A 322 22.95 -16.12 -8.33
C LEU A 322 23.70 -17.18 -9.15
N ASP A 323 24.99 -17.41 -8.87
CA ASP A 323 25.78 -18.48 -9.51
C ASP A 323 25.38 -19.89 -9.03
N PHE A 324 24.91 -20.02 -7.78
CA PHE A 324 24.52 -21.27 -7.15
C PHE A 324 23.10 -21.22 -6.51
N PRO A 325 22.00 -21.16 -7.31
CA PRO A 325 20.64 -20.96 -6.78
C PRO A 325 20.14 -22.03 -5.80
N ARG A 326 20.64 -23.28 -5.92
CA ARG A 326 20.28 -24.36 -4.98
C ARG A 326 20.84 -24.14 -3.57
N GLU A 327 21.99 -23.49 -3.45
CA GLU A 327 22.56 -23.13 -2.15
C GLU A 327 21.75 -22.00 -1.49
N PHE A 328 21.09 -21.14 -2.29
CA PHE A 328 20.13 -20.18 -1.76
C PHE A 328 18.91 -20.86 -1.12
N TRP A 329 18.36 -21.89 -1.76
CA TRP A 329 17.30 -22.71 -1.14
C TRP A 329 17.73 -23.34 0.18
N LYS A 330 18.96 -23.88 0.24
CA LYS A 330 19.53 -24.44 1.48
C LYS A 330 19.64 -23.36 2.56
N PHE A 331 20.17 -22.19 2.21
CA PHE A 331 20.28 -21.04 3.11
C PHE A 331 18.91 -20.62 3.68
N VAL A 332 17.91 -20.43 2.82
CA VAL A 332 16.53 -20.11 3.25
C VAL A 332 15.97 -21.21 4.16
N GLY A 333 16.27 -22.48 3.87
CA GLY A 333 15.91 -23.62 4.71
C GLY A 333 16.52 -23.57 6.11
N ILE A 334 17.80 -23.19 6.23
CA ILE A 334 18.48 -23.03 7.51
C ILE A 334 17.89 -21.86 8.31
N MET A 335 17.54 -20.76 7.64
CA MET A 335 16.97 -19.57 8.29
C MET A 335 15.48 -19.68 8.63
N TYR A 336 14.78 -20.66 8.05
CA TYR A 336 13.33 -20.84 8.18
C TYR A 336 12.81 -20.89 9.63
N PRO A 337 13.46 -21.59 10.59
CA PRO A 337 12.97 -21.65 11.98
C PRO A 337 12.85 -20.27 12.63
N PHE A 338 13.77 -19.34 12.33
CA PHE A 338 13.70 -17.98 12.85
C PHE A 338 12.52 -17.17 12.30
N LEU A 339 12.02 -17.54 11.11
CA LEU A 339 10.88 -16.89 10.48
C LEU A 339 9.55 -17.52 10.90
N SER A 340 9.50 -18.84 11.03
CA SER A 340 8.25 -19.57 11.31
C SER A 340 7.90 -19.59 12.80
N GLU A 341 8.87 -19.79 13.68
CA GLU A 341 8.61 -20.12 15.08
C GLU A 341 8.70 -18.93 16.05
N LEU A 342 9.52 -17.93 15.72
CA LEU A 342 9.72 -16.74 16.56
C LEU A 342 8.76 -15.60 16.20
N ASP A 343 8.33 -14.82 17.19
CA ASP A 343 7.44 -13.67 16.97
C ASP A 343 8.11 -12.51 16.20
N GLU A 344 7.32 -11.62 15.58
CA GLU A 344 7.85 -10.52 14.77
C GLU A 344 8.68 -9.47 15.56
N SER A 345 8.50 -9.43 16.88
CA SER A 345 9.28 -8.59 17.80
C SER A 345 10.63 -9.20 18.15
N HIS A 346 10.82 -10.50 17.91
CA HIS A 346 12.04 -11.21 18.28
C HIS A 346 13.24 -10.72 17.47
N VAL A 347 14.39 -10.58 18.14
CA VAL A 347 15.61 -10.02 17.53
C VAL A 347 16.11 -10.85 16.34
N PHE A 348 16.02 -12.17 16.41
CA PHE A 348 16.36 -13.08 15.31
C PHE A 348 15.42 -13.00 14.12
N PHE A 349 14.10 -12.84 14.34
CA PHE A 349 13.16 -12.63 13.24
C PHE A 349 13.56 -11.37 12.46
N ARG A 350 13.76 -10.26 13.17
CA ARG A 350 14.15 -8.97 12.58
C ARG A 350 15.49 -9.03 11.86
N ALA A 351 16.51 -9.63 12.48
CA ALA A 351 17.83 -9.77 11.88
C ALA A 351 17.78 -10.65 10.62
N THR A 352 17.02 -11.74 10.64
CA THR A 352 16.85 -12.63 9.48
C THR A 352 16.13 -11.93 8.33
N THR A 353 15.03 -11.23 8.61
CA THR A 353 14.29 -10.49 7.56
C THR A 353 15.14 -9.38 6.95
N ASN A 354 15.93 -8.67 7.77
CA ASN A 354 16.82 -7.62 7.28
C ASN A 354 17.93 -8.19 6.39
N LEU A 355 18.59 -9.26 6.82
CA LEU A 355 19.63 -9.92 6.03
C LEU A 355 19.09 -10.39 4.68
N LEU A 356 17.91 -11.02 4.65
CA LEU A 356 17.26 -11.45 3.40
C LEU A 356 16.91 -10.26 2.49
N VAL A 357 16.44 -9.14 3.05
CA VAL A 357 16.18 -7.91 2.28
C VAL A 357 17.47 -7.36 1.67
N VAL A 358 18.55 -7.25 2.45
CA VAL A 358 19.84 -6.73 1.98
C VAL A 358 20.42 -7.62 0.88
N ILE A 359 20.42 -8.95 1.08
CA ILE A 359 20.85 -9.91 0.05
C ILE A 359 20.01 -9.78 -1.23
N GLY A 360 18.68 -9.68 -1.10
CA GLY A 360 17.78 -9.50 -2.23
C GLY A 360 18.11 -8.25 -3.05
N GLN A 361 18.30 -7.11 -2.37
CA GLN A 361 18.66 -5.85 -3.02
C GLN A 361 19.98 -5.94 -3.80
N HIS A 362 20.99 -6.60 -3.23
CA HIS A 362 22.25 -6.86 -3.92
C HIS A 362 22.09 -7.85 -5.10
N CYS A 363 21.24 -8.87 -4.98
CA CYS A 363 20.91 -9.77 -6.07
C CYS A 363 20.26 -9.01 -7.24
N VAL A 364 19.30 -8.12 -6.95
CA VAL A 364 18.64 -7.29 -7.97
C VAL A 364 19.61 -6.34 -8.64
N HIS A 365 20.48 -5.69 -7.86
CA HIS A 365 21.51 -4.80 -8.40
C HIS A 365 22.48 -5.53 -9.35
N ARG A 366 22.76 -6.80 -9.08
CA ARG A 366 23.66 -7.62 -9.90
C ARG A 366 22.99 -8.18 -11.15
N ASP A 367 21.84 -8.83 -10.99
CA ASP A 367 21.01 -9.38 -12.07
C ASP A 367 19.55 -9.47 -11.61
N GLY A 368 18.78 -8.43 -11.94
CA GLY A 368 17.36 -8.36 -11.60
C GLY A 368 16.51 -9.50 -12.17
N THR A 369 16.87 -10.05 -13.34
CA THR A 369 16.09 -11.14 -13.96
C THR A 369 16.34 -12.45 -13.22
N ALA A 370 17.59 -12.79 -12.96
CA ALA A 370 17.94 -13.99 -12.21
C ALA A 370 17.46 -13.92 -10.76
N SER A 371 17.59 -12.75 -10.12
CA SER A 371 17.07 -12.51 -8.77
C SER A 371 15.56 -12.75 -8.68
N SER A 372 14.79 -12.27 -9.67
CA SER A 372 13.34 -12.43 -9.71
C SER A 372 12.90 -13.90 -9.74
N LEU A 373 13.72 -14.81 -10.28
CA LEU A 373 13.43 -16.25 -10.30
C LEU A 373 13.62 -16.92 -8.94
N LEU A 374 14.51 -16.39 -8.08
CA LEU A 374 14.73 -16.91 -6.73
C LEU A 374 13.48 -16.78 -5.85
N MET A 375 12.70 -15.70 -6.06
CA MET A 375 11.51 -15.40 -5.29
C MET A 375 10.43 -16.50 -5.40
N PRO A 376 9.87 -16.82 -6.58
CA PRO A 376 8.83 -17.83 -6.71
C PRO A 376 9.36 -19.26 -6.52
N GLU A 377 10.62 -19.55 -6.83
CA GLU A 377 11.18 -20.91 -6.75
C GLU A 377 11.57 -21.30 -5.31
N PHE A 378 12.16 -20.37 -4.53
CA PHE A 378 12.78 -20.71 -3.25
C PHE A 378 12.17 -19.99 -2.03
N LEU A 379 11.73 -18.74 -2.16
CA LEU A 379 11.16 -17.97 -1.04
C LEU A 379 9.67 -18.23 -0.87
N LEU A 380 8.88 -18.02 -1.92
CA LEU A 380 7.43 -18.07 -1.88
C LEU A 380 6.89 -19.40 -1.32
N PRO A 381 7.39 -20.59 -1.73
CA PRO A 381 6.89 -21.87 -1.19
C PRO A 381 7.07 -22.02 0.32
N LYS A 382 8.15 -21.46 0.89
CA LYS A 382 8.39 -21.47 2.34
C LYS A 382 7.52 -20.45 3.06
N PHE A 383 7.30 -19.28 2.43
CA PHE A 383 6.57 -18.19 3.05
C PHE A 383 5.06 -18.41 3.04
N THR A 384 4.49 -19.10 2.06
CA THR A 384 3.03 -19.36 1.95
C THR A 384 2.43 -19.93 3.24
N GLN A 385 3.14 -20.85 3.91
CA GLN A 385 2.68 -21.41 5.19
C GLN A 385 2.73 -20.40 6.35
N ILE A 386 3.73 -19.51 6.35
CA ILE A 386 3.87 -18.49 7.39
C ILE A 386 2.82 -17.38 7.17
N LEU A 387 2.62 -16.96 5.92
CA LEU A 387 1.66 -15.92 5.52
C LEU A 387 0.22 -16.29 5.88
N SER A 388 -0.15 -17.56 5.71
CA SER A 388 -1.50 -18.05 6.07
C SER A 388 -1.70 -18.12 7.59
N ARG A 389 -0.67 -18.49 8.35
CA ARG A 389 -0.78 -18.70 9.80
C ARG A 389 -0.59 -17.43 10.65
N TYR A 390 0.27 -16.50 10.23
CA TYR A 390 0.71 -15.38 11.07
C TYR A 390 0.46 -14.03 10.39
N ALA A 391 -0.64 -13.36 10.78
CA ALA A 391 -0.99 -12.07 10.20
C ALA A 391 0.06 -10.97 10.47
N THR A 392 0.69 -11.00 11.63
CA THR A 392 1.67 -9.99 12.08
C THR A 392 2.99 -10.03 11.31
N LYS A 393 3.34 -11.16 10.70
CA LYS A 393 4.59 -11.36 9.94
C LYS A 393 4.47 -11.00 8.46
N ARG A 394 3.25 -10.80 7.96
CA ARG A 394 2.97 -10.63 6.51
C ARG A 394 3.75 -9.48 5.91
N ALA A 395 3.75 -8.31 6.55
CA ALA A 395 4.42 -7.13 6.03
C ALA A 395 5.93 -7.33 5.86
N GLN A 396 6.62 -7.91 6.86
CA GLN A 396 8.06 -8.13 6.78
C GLN A 396 8.41 -9.20 5.75
N LEU A 397 7.60 -10.26 5.63
CA LEU A 397 7.83 -11.33 4.65
C LEU A 397 7.56 -10.87 3.21
N LEU A 398 6.51 -10.09 2.97
CA LEU A 398 6.24 -9.49 1.67
C LEU A 398 7.35 -8.51 1.26
N ARG A 399 7.88 -7.73 2.21
CA ARG A 399 9.06 -6.88 1.98
C ARG A 399 10.28 -7.69 1.55
N VAL A 400 10.50 -8.87 2.15
CA VAL A 400 11.56 -9.79 1.70
C VAL A 400 11.30 -10.24 0.27
N LEU A 401 10.07 -10.62 -0.11
CA LEU A 401 9.78 -11.02 -1.49
C LEU A 401 10.06 -9.88 -2.49
N TYR A 402 9.61 -8.66 -2.20
CA TYR A 402 9.83 -7.48 -3.05
C TYR A 402 11.31 -7.10 -3.17
N ALA A 403 12.13 -7.36 -2.14
CA ALA A 403 13.56 -7.07 -2.19
C ALA A 403 14.31 -7.85 -3.28
N PHE A 404 13.78 -8.99 -3.76
CA PHE A 404 14.38 -9.79 -4.83
C PHE A 404 13.87 -9.40 -6.23
N LEU A 405 13.06 -8.35 -6.36
CA LEU A 405 12.47 -7.89 -7.61
C LEU A 405 13.08 -6.54 -8.03
N PRO A 406 13.26 -6.29 -9.34
CA PRO A 406 13.48 -4.94 -9.84
C PRO A 406 12.30 -4.04 -9.51
N ASP A 407 12.58 -2.82 -9.08
CA ASP A 407 11.58 -1.78 -8.77
C ASP A 407 10.95 -1.26 -10.06
N THR A 408 10.06 -2.08 -10.63
CA THR A 408 9.39 -1.85 -11.91
C THR A 408 8.00 -2.46 -11.82
N VAL A 409 7.01 -1.75 -12.36
CA VAL A 409 5.61 -2.18 -12.34
C VAL A 409 5.42 -3.59 -12.91
N LEU A 410 6.09 -3.92 -14.02
CA LEU A 410 5.98 -5.24 -14.64
C LEU A 410 6.48 -6.37 -13.71
N SER A 411 7.60 -6.17 -13.01
CA SER A 411 8.16 -7.18 -12.11
C SER A 411 7.24 -7.40 -10.90
N HIS A 412 6.67 -6.33 -10.35
CA HIS A 412 5.72 -6.42 -9.25
C HIS A 412 4.40 -7.09 -9.69
N ILE A 413 3.87 -6.79 -10.89
CA ILE A 413 2.71 -7.50 -11.45
C ILE A 413 2.98 -9.00 -11.60
N GLN A 414 4.17 -9.39 -12.09
CA GLN A 414 4.55 -10.80 -12.21
C GLN A 414 4.64 -11.48 -10.83
N ALA A 415 5.21 -10.81 -9.84
CA ALA A 415 5.26 -11.30 -8.47
C ALA A 415 3.86 -11.47 -7.85
N ILE A 416 2.96 -10.51 -8.07
CA ILE A 416 1.56 -10.60 -7.65
C ILE A 416 0.87 -11.80 -8.30
N LYS A 417 1.13 -12.10 -9.58
CA LYS A 417 0.60 -13.29 -10.26
C LYS A 417 1.12 -14.58 -9.61
N HIS A 418 2.42 -14.67 -9.32
CA HIS A 418 2.96 -15.84 -8.62
C HIS A 418 2.39 -16.00 -7.22
N LEU A 419 2.21 -14.89 -6.49
CA LEU A 419 1.56 -14.90 -5.18
C LEU A 419 0.10 -15.34 -5.28
N ARG A 420 -0.63 -14.92 -6.32
CA ARG A 420 -2.00 -15.34 -6.61
C ARG A 420 -2.08 -16.84 -6.88
N GLU A 421 -1.16 -17.38 -7.66
CA GLU A 421 -1.05 -18.81 -7.97
C GLU A 421 -0.74 -19.63 -6.71
N ALA A 422 0.21 -19.17 -5.88
CA ALA A 422 0.56 -19.83 -4.63
C ALA A 422 -0.56 -19.80 -3.58
N LEU A 423 -1.48 -18.84 -3.68
CA LEU A 423 -2.64 -18.64 -2.80
C LEU A 423 -3.97 -18.88 -3.52
N ALA A 424 -3.99 -19.76 -4.53
CA ALA A 424 -5.18 -19.96 -5.37
C ALA A 424 -6.44 -20.31 -4.57
N ASP A 425 -6.28 -21.09 -3.50
CA ASP A 425 -7.37 -21.58 -2.65
C ASP A 425 -7.85 -20.57 -1.58
N ASP A 426 -7.12 -19.48 -1.36
CA ASP A 426 -7.42 -18.47 -0.32
C ASP A 426 -7.40 -17.04 -0.91
N ILE A 427 -8.45 -16.72 -1.66
CA ILE A 427 -8.65 -15.37 -2.22
C ILE A 427 -8.61 -14.28 -1.12
N PRO A 428 -9.30 -14.43 0.02
CA PRO A 428 -9.27 -13.41 1.08
C PRO A 428 -7.87 -13.11 1.58
N LEU A 429 -7.04 -14.13 1.78
CA LEU A 429 -5.64 -13.96 2.16
C LEU A 429 -4.84 -13.26 1.06
N PHE A 430 -5.01 -13.66 -0.19
CA PHE A 430 -4.36 -13.00 -1.32
C PHE A 430 -4.70 -11.50 -1.39
N ILE A 431 -6.00 -11.14 -1.27
CA ILE A 431 -6.41 -9.74 -1.25
C ILE A 431 -5.78 -9.00 -0.06
N HIS A 432 -5.72 -9.62 1.12
CA HIS A 432 -5.01 -9.02 2.26
C HIS A 432 -3.53 -8.75 1.96
N MET A 433 -2.85 -9.64 1.21
CA MET A 433 -1.47 -9.36 0.79
C MET A 433 -1.40 -8.12 -0.10
N LEU A 434 -2.34 -7.96 -1.04
CA LEU A 434 -2.40 -6.78 -1.91
C LEU A 434 -2.56 -5.48 -1.13
N THR A 435 -3.33 -5.49 -0.03
CA THR A 435 -3.50 -4.30 0.84
C THR A 435 -2.20 -3.86 1.49
N ILE A 436 -1.23 -4.76 1.62
CA ILE A 436 0.12 -4.48 2.12
C ILE A 436 1.03 -4.06 0.97
N LEU A 437 1.00 -4.80 -0.15
CA LEU A 437 1.88 -4.56 -1.30
C LEU A 437 1.67 -3.19 -1.93
N ILE A 438 0.43 -2.70 -2.02
CA ILE A 438 0.14 -1.37 -2.56
C ILE A 438 0.87 -0.24 -1.80
N GLY A 439 1.12 -0.43 -0.50
CA GLY A 439 1.88 0.52 0.32
C GLY A 439 3.40 0.45 0.12
N MET A 440 3.89 -0.55 -0.62
CA MET A 440 5.30 -0.72 -0.98
C MET A 440 5.59 -0.27 -2.42
N GLU A 441 4.56 0.09 -3.19
CA GLU A 441 4.73 0.53 -4.58
C GLU A 441 5.34 1.93 -4.64
N SER A 442 6.39 2.07 -5.44
CA SER A 442 7.06 3.33 -5.75
C SER A 442 6.35 4.09 -6.87
N GLU A 443 5.88 3.36 -7.87
CA GLU A 443 5.19 3.85 -9.06
C GLU A 443 3.96 2.98 -9.36
N LEU A 444 2.90 3.61 -9.87
CA LEU A 444 1.65 2.96 -10.26
C LEU A 444 1.36 3.35 -11.72
N ASP A 445 1.02 2.37 -12.56
CA ASP A 445 0.48 2.58 -13.90
C ASP A 445 -0.98 2.10 -13.98
N ASP A 446 -1.65 2.39 -15.09
CA ASP A 446 -3.06 2.02 -15.29
C ASP A 446 -3.30 0.51 -15.11
N THR A 447 -2.35 -0.33 -15.54
CA THR A 447 -2.51 -1.80 -15.46
C THR A 447 -2.42 -2.29 -14.02
N MET A 448 -1.49 -1.74 -13.24
CA MET A 448 -1.30 -2.07 -11.84
C MET A 448 -2.43 -1.55 -10.97
N ILE A 449 -2.87 -0.32 -11.24
CA ILE A 449 -4.05 0.29 -10.60
C ILE A 449 -5.29 -0.54 -10.87
N ASP A 450 -5.57 -0.92 -12.11
CA ASP A 450 -6.71 -1.77 -12.47
C ASP A 450 -6.70 -3.09 -11.70
N LEU A 451 -5.52 -3.73 -11.58
CA LEU A 451 -5.36 -4.96 -10.80
C LEU A 451 -5.71 -4.75 -9.33
N TYR A 452 -5.13 -3.73 -8.70
CA TYR A 452 -5.39 -3.44 -7.29
C TYR A 452 -6.84 -3.02 -7.05
N HIS A 453 -7.41 -2.19 -7.92
CA HIS A 453 -8.79 -1.71 -7.84
C HIS A 453 -9.79 -2.86 -7.97
N TYR A 454 -9.57 -3.76 -8.93
CA TYR A 454 -10.38 -4.97 -9.11
C TYR A 454 -10.46 -5.82 -7.84
N TYR A 455 -9.30 -6.15 -7.24
CA TYR A 455 -9.27 -6.95 -6.02
C TYR A 455 -9.74 -6.18 -4.78
N CYS A 456 -9.52 -4.87 -4.73
CA CYS A 456 -10.07 -4.01 -3.68
C CYS A 456 -11.61 -4.07 -3.70
N CYS A 457 -12.23 -3.93 -4.88
CA CYS A 457 -13.69 -4.01 -5.03
C CYS A 457 -14.24 -5.35 -4.54
N ILE A 458 -13.60 -6.47 -4.89
CA ILE A 458 -13.95 -7.80 -4.38
C ILE A 458 -13.84 -7.83 -2.86
N GLY A 459 -12.72 -7.36 -2.31
CA GLY A 459 -12.47 -7.31 -0.88
C GLY A 459 -13.51 -6.50 -0.10
N LEU A 460 -13.97 -5.38 -0.68
CA LEU A 460 -15.04 -4.56 -0.12
C LEU A 460 -16.42 -5.26 -0.11
N GLU A 461 -16.66 -6.25 -0.98
CA GLU A 461 -17.90 -7.07 -1.02
C GLU A 461 -17.85 -8.23 -0.04
N THR A 462 -16.67 -8.61 0.43
CA THR A 462 -16.55 -9.76 1.34
C THR A 462 -17.22 -9.48 2.68
N PRO A 463 -17.77 -10.51 3.35
CA PRO A 463 -18.37 -10.37 4.68
C PRO A 463 -17.32 -10.12 5.78
N CYS A 464 -16.04 -10.45 5.52
CA CYS A 464 -14.96 -10.32 6.48
C CYS A 464 -14.62 -8.85 6.75
N GLU A 465 -15.01 -8.33 7.92
CA GLU A 465 -14.80 -6.93 8.28
C GLU A 465 -13.32 -6.53 8.36
N LYS A 466 -12.44 -7.47 8.77
CA LYS A 466 -10.99 -7.24 8.78
C LYS A 466 -10.42 -7.02 7.39
N LEU A 467 -10.84 -7.85 6.43
CA LEU A 467 -10.42 -7.70 5.04
C LEU A 467 -11.01 -6.43 4.44
N ARG A 468 -12.27 -6.13 4.74
CA ARG A 468 -12.94 -4.91 4.29
C ARG A 468 -12.20 -3.66 4.76
N ALA A 469 -11.83 -3.59 6.04
CA ALA A 469 -11.03 -2.49 6.59
C ALA A 469 -9.67 -2.35 5.87
N ALA A 470 -8.98 -3.46 5.59
CA ALA A 470 -7.72 -3.44 4.85
C ALA A 470 -7.90 -3.01 3.37
N CYS A 471 -9.02 -3.36 2.74
CA CYS A 471 -9.30 -2.90 1.37
C CYS A 471 -9.61 -1.40 1.32
N LEU A 472 -10.30 -0.86 2.33
CA LEU A 472 -10.52 0.58 2.44
C LEU A 472 -9.20 1.38 2.50
N SER A 473 -8.13 0.84 3.09
CA SER A 473 -6.83 1.53 3.08
C SER A 473 -6.18 1.61 1.69
N MET A 474 -6.55 0.72 0.76
CA MET A 474 -6.07 0.78 -0.63
C MET A 474 -6.62 2.00 -1.38
N LEU A 475 -7.74 2.57 -0.92
CA LEU A 475 -8.34 3.74 -1.55
C LEU A 475 -7.47 4.99 -1.41
N ILE A 476 -6.58 5.06 -0.40
CA ILE A 476 -5.71 6.21 -0.20
C ILE A 476 -4.66 6.34 -1.33
N PRO A 477 -3.90 5.28 -1.68
CA PRO A 477 -3.11 5.27 -2.91
C PRO A 477 -3.91 5.61 -4.17
N PHE A 478 -5.14 5.10 -4.32
CA PHE A 478 -5.98 5.42 -5.48
C PHE A 478 -6.31 6.91 -5.56
N LEU A 479 -6.66 7.56 -4.44
CA LEU A 479 -6.90 9.01 -4.39
C LEU A 479 -5.66 9.84 -4.75
N ASN A 480 -4.45 9.31 -4.52
CA ASN A 480 -3.22 9.98 -4.92
C ASN A 480 -2.93 9.82 -6.42
N TYR A 481 -3.42 8.75 -7.04
CA TYR A 481 -3.27 8.49 -8.48
C TYR A 481 -4.36 9.20 -9.29
N ASP A 482 -5.63 8.86 -9.06
CA ASP A 482 -6.79 9.49 -9.66
C ASP A 482 -7.98 9.45 -8.68
N VAL A 483 -8.48 10.64 -8.35
CA VAL A 483 -9.67 10.83 -7.50
C VAL A 483 -10.89 10.11 -8.09
N GLY A 484 -10.99 10.01 -9.42
CA GLY A 484 -12.08 9.35 -10.14
C GLY A 484 -12.28 7.88 -9.73
N LEU A 485 -11.22 7.16 -9.38
CA LEU A 485 -11.27 5.75 -8.97
C LEU A 485 -12.07 5.51 -7.69
N VAL A 486 -12.22 6.54 -6.85
CA VAL A 486 -12.92 6.47 -5.56
C VAL A 486 -14.29 7.15 -5.61
N VAL A 487 -14.50 8.11 -6.50
CA VAL A 487 -15.78 8.82 -6.69
C VAL A 487 -16.94 7.85 -6.83
N ASP A 488 -16.81 6.86 -7.71
CA ASP A 488 -17.87 5.88 -7.99
C ASP A 488 -18.09 4.90 -6.83
N LEU A 489 -17.11 4.78 -5.92
CA LEU A 489 -17.21 3.93 -4.74
C LEU A 489 -17.91 4.64 -3.58
N LEU A 490 -17.89 5.98 -3.51
CA LEU A 490 -18.40 6.74 -2.36
C LEU A 490 -19.85 6.41 -1.96
N PRO A 491 -20.84 6.31 -2.89
CA PRO A 491 -22.20 5.94 -2.51
C PRO A 491 -22.26 4.58 -1.79
N ARG A 492 -21.40 3.64 -2.20
CA ARG A 492 -21.28 2.33 -1.60
C ARG A 492 -20.53 2.37 -0.27
N LEU A 493 -19.49 3.20 -0.14
CA LEU A 493 -18.80 3.42 1.14
C LEU A 493 -19.75 3.98 2.21
N THR A 494 -20.67 4.87 1.84
CA THR A 494 -21.70 5.40 2.74
C THR A 494 -22.66 4.30 3.23
N GLN A 495 -22.85 3.22 2.48
CA GLN A 495 -23.63 2.06 2.94
C GLN A 495 -22.86 1.18 3.95
N LEU A 496 -21.53 1.19 3.90
CA LEU A 496 -20.69 0.49 4.87
C LEU A 496 -20.65 1.21 6.23
N SER A 497 -20.95 2.51 6.24
CA SER A 497 -21.20 3.31 7.44
C SER A 497 -22.50 2.87 8.10
N SER A 498 -22.40 1.85 8.96
CA SER A 498 -23.52 1.28 9.71
C SER A 498 -23.24 1.27 11.21
N ARG A 499 -24.30 1.33 12.01
CA ARG A 499 -24.20 1.33 13.48
C ARG A 499 -23.43 0.11 14.02
N TYR A 500 -23.57 -1.03 13.37
CA TYR A 500 -22.98 -2.31 13.80
C TYR A 500 -21.63 -2.61 13.14
N ALA A 501 -21.15 -1.75 12.23
CA ALA A 501 -19.86 -1.96 11.59
C ALA A 501 -18.73 -1.96 12.63
N TRP A 502 -17.76 -2.82 12.42
CA TRP A 502 -16.58 -2.86 13.27
C TRP A 502 -15.78 -1.56 13.22
N TRP A 503 -15.13 -1.20 14.35
CA TRP A 503 -14.52 0.12 14.53
C TRP A 503 -13.42 0.43 13.50
N GLU A 504 -12.68 -0.57 13.00
CA GLU A 504 -11.65 -0.34 11.97
C GLU A 504 -12.23 -0.02 10.61
N VAL A 505 -13.38 -0.60 10.27
CA VAL A 505 -14.11 -0.25 9.05
C VAL A 505 -14.53 1.22 9.15
N LYS A 506 -15.12 1.61 10.28
CA LYS A 506 -15.50 3.00 10.56
C LYS A 506 -14.29 3.95 10.51
N ALA A 507 -13.18 3.56 11.11
CA ALA A 507 -11.95 4.36 11.11
C ALA A 507 -11.40 4.56 9.70
N GLN A 508 -11.33 3.50 8.90
CA GLN A 508 -10.87 3.59 7.52
C GLN A 508 -11.82 4.41 6.64
N LEU A 509 -13.13 4.31 6.85
CA LEU A 509 -14.11 5.17 6.17
C LEU A 509 -13.86 6.66 6.48
N VAL A 510 -13.61 7.01 7.75
CA VAL A 510 -13.26 8.38 8.14
C VAL A 510 -11.92 8.82 7.53
N ILE A 511 -10.91 7.95 7.49
CA ILE A 511 -9.60 8.24 6.89
C ILE A 511 -9.75 8.51 5.38
N VAL A 512 -10.51 7.68 4.67
CA VAL A 512 -10.76 7.83 3.23
C VAL A 512 -11.57 9.10 2.95
N ALA A 513 -12.64 9.36 3.70
CA ALA A 513 -13.41 10.59 3.59
C ALA A 513 -12.54 11.84 3.83
N ALA A 514 -11.73 11.83 4.90
CA ALA A 514 -10.80 12.92 5.19
C ALA A 514 -9.77 13.13 4.07
N ALA A 515 -9.21 12.04 3.52
CA ALA A 515 -8.24 12.11 2.43
C ALA A 515 -8.88 12.63 1.12
N PHE A 516 -10.10 12.20 0.80
CA PHE A 516 -10.86 12.68 -0.35
C PHE A 516 -11.09 14.19 -0.25
N LEU A 517 -11.62 14.65 0.90
CA LEU A 517 -11.88 16.07 1.17
C LEU A 517 -10.63 16.94 1.07
N ARG A 518 -9.43 16.40 1.35
CA ARG A 518 -8.17 17.14 1.15
C ARG A 518 -7.73 17.25 -0.32
N LYS A 519 -8.08 16.26 -1.14
CA LYS A 519 -7.61 16.15 -2.53
C LYS A 519 -8.49 16.93 -3.50
N VAL A 520 -9.79 17.00 -3.25
CA VAL A 520 -10.73 17.71 -4.13
C VAL A 520 -10.39 19.20 -4.30
N PRO A 521 -10.07 19.98 -3.24
CA PRO A 521 -9.70 21.39 -3.38
C PRO A 521 -8.38 21.59 -4.11
N ALA A 522 -7.39 20.70 -3.93
CA ALA A 522 -6.10 20.77 -4.62
C ALA A 522 -6.24 20.59 -6.14
N ASN A 523 -7.15 19.70 -6.58
CA ASN A 523 -7.45 19.51 -8.00
C ASN A 523 -8.19 20.70 -8.63
N ARG A 524 -8.96 21.48 -7.83
CA ARG A 524 -9.59 22.72 -8.32
C ARG A 524 -8.54 23.80 -8.61
N ILE A 525 -7.57 23.97 -7.72
CA ILE A 525 -6.52 25.00 -7.86
C ILE A 525 -5.55 24.66 -9.00
N HIS A 526 -5.17 23.39 -9.16
CA HIS A 526 -4.22 23.00 -10.23
C HIS A 526 -4.79 23.20 -11.64
N ASN A 527 -6.10 22.94 -11.83
CA ASN A 527 -6.77 23.17 -13.10
C ASN A 527 -6.98 24.66 -13.43
N ASP A 528 -7.06 25.53 -12.42
CA ASP A 528 -7.20 26.98 -12.61
C ASP A 528 -5.88 27.65 -13.01
N ASP A 529 -4.72 27.15 -12.54
CA ASP A 529 -3.39 27.69 -12.88
C ASP A 529 -2.90 27.27 -14.28
N GLU A 530 -3.28 26.09 -14.79
CA GLU A 530 -2.98 25.66 -16.17
C GLU A 530 -3.93 26.26 -17.22
N ALA A 531 -5.07 26.82 -16.81
CA ALA A 531 -6.03 27.49 -17.69
C ALA A 531 -5.59 28.91 -18.14
N GLY A 532 -4.36 29.32 -17.83
CA GLY A 532 -3.79 30.60 -18.24
C GLY A 532 -3.48 30.75 -19.74
N ASP A 533 -3.58 29.67 -20.54
CA ASP A 533 -3.40 29.74 -21.99
C ASP A 533 -4.46 28.90 -22.74
N ALA A 534 -5.50 29.60 -23.20
CA ALA A 534 -6.41 29.30 -24.31
C ALA A 534 -6.78 27.82 -24.66
N THR A 535 -8.10 27.55 -24.60
CA THR A 535 -8.90 26.67 -25.50
C THR A 535 -9.13 25.17 -25.19
N THR A 536 -9.08 24.73 -23.94
CA THR A 536 -9.67 23.44 -23.56
C THR A 536 -10.56 23.59 -22.34
N GLU A 537 -11.86 23.85 -22.57
CA GLU A 537 -12.90 23.75 -21.54
C GLU A 537 -13.14 22.27 -21.22
N GLU A 538 -12.25 21.64 -20.45
CA GLU A 538 -12.69 20.48 -19.67
C GLU A 538 -13.52 21.01 -18.50
N PRO A 539 -14.79 20.59 -18.35
CA PRO A 539 -15.62 21.08 -17.26
C PRO A 539 -14.93 20.69 -15.95
N THR A 540 -14.66 21.67 -15.09
CA THR A 540 -14.26 21.43 -13.70
C THR A 540 -15.25 20.45 -13.10
N ARG A 541 -14.81 19.21 -12.83
CA ARG A 541 -15.68 18.16 -12.30
C ARG A 541 -16.31 18.66 -11.01
N ASP A 542 -17.63 18.75 -10.99
CA ASP A 542 -18.37 19.10 -9.78
C ASP A 542 -18.33 17.90 -8.83
N PHE A 543 -17.77 18.12 -7.65
CA PHE A 543 -17.63 17.11 -6.59
C PHE A 543 -18.56 17.38 -5.40
N THR A 544 -19.55 18.28 -5.55
CA THR A 544 -20.40 18.73 -4.44
C THR A 544 -21.14 17.55 -3.79
N GLU A 545 -21.76 16.67 -4.58
CA GLU A 545 -22.43 15.47 -4.05
C GLU A 545 -21.46 14.53 -3.32
N GLN A 546 -20.25 14.35 -3.84
CA GLN A 546 -19.22 13.48 -3.27
C GLN A 546 -18.66 14.04 -1.96
N ILE A 547 -18.51 15.36 -1.87
CA ILE A 547 -18.17 16.06 -0.63
C ILE A 547 -19.27 15.81 0.42
N GLU A 548 -20.54 15.98 0.06
CA GLU A 548 -21.67 15.72 0.97
C GLU A 548 -21.70 14.26 1.46
N LEU A 549 -21.40 13.28 0.58
CA LEU A 549 -21.28 11.87 0.98
C LEU A 549 -20.14 11.66 1.98
N CYS A 550 -18.98 12.30 1.79
CA CYS A 550 -17.85 12.23 2.72
C CYS A 550 -18.18 12.85 4.07
N LEU A 551 -18.81 14.03 4.08
CA LEU A 551 -19.28 14.69 5.31
C LEU A 551 -20.31 13.81 6.03
N THR A 552 -21.24 13.20 5.31
CA THR A 552 -22.22 12.25 5.87
C THR A 552 -21.55 11.06 6.57
N ILE A 553 -20.48 10.50 5.98
CA ILE A 553 -19.72 9.41 6.61
C ILE A 553 -19.07 9.90 7.91
N ILE A 554 -18.46 11.09 7.88
CA ILE A 554 -17.78 11.68 9.05
C ILE A 554 -18.80 11.91 10.17
N GLU A 555 -19.92 12.57 9.89
CA GLU A 555 -20.96 12.86 10.88
C GLU A 555 -21.56 11.59 11.52
N ARG A 556 -21.70 10.50 10.75
CA ARG A 556 -22.24 9.24 11.25
C ARG A 556 -21.28 8.48 12.16
N GLU A 557 -19.98 8.50 11.86
CA GLU A 557 -19.01 7.62 12.50
C GLU A 557 -18.11 8.33 13.52
N PHE A 558 -17.86 9.62 13.34
CA PHE A 558 -16.97 10.42 14.19
C PHE A 558 -17.80 11.26 15.17
N HIS A 559 -18.11 10.70 16.34
CA HIS A 559 -18.89 11.39 17.38
C HIS A 559 -18.38 11.05 18.80
N PRO A 560 -18.78 11.81 19.84
CA PRO A 560 -18.30 11.62 21.22
C PRO A 560 -18.46 10.20 21.79
N ASP A 561 -19.56 9.52 21.41
CA ASP A 561 -19.85 8.16 21.86
C ASP A 561 -19.10 7.05 21.08
N SER A 562 -18.28 7.41 20.09
CA SER A 562 -17.51 6.45 19.31
C SER A 562 -16.41 5.79 20.14
N SER A 563 -15.94 4.62 19.70
CA SER A 563 -14.84 3.93 20.37
C SER A 563 -13.62 4.86 20.54
N LEU A 564 -12.86 4.68 21.62
CA LEU A 564 -11.70 5.53 21.92
C LEU A 564 -10.71 5.57 20.74
N ASN A 565 -10.45 4.42 20.11
CA ASN A 565 -9.56 4.34 18.94
C ASN A 565 -10.11 5.13 17.75
N LEU A 566 -11.41 5.02 17.45
CA LEU A 566 -12.03 5.78 16.36
C LEU A 566 -11.95 7.29 16.60
N ARG A 567 -12.18 7.75 17.84
CA ARG A 567 -12.04 9.17 18.20
C ARG A 567 -10.61 9.67 18.03
N ARG A 568 -9.63 8.90 18.53
CA ARG A 568 -8.20 9.21 18.40
C ARG A 568 -7.77 9.28 16.92
N THR A 569 -8.13 8.26 16.13
CA THR A 569 -7.82 8.22 14.70
C THR A 569 -8.53 9.35 13.95
N GLY A 570 -9.82 9.58 14.18
CA GLY A 570 -10.58 10.64 13.54
C GLY A 570 -9.97 12.03 13.80
N LEU A 571 -9.62 12.34 15.06
CA LEU A 571 -8.97 13.61 15.41
C LEU A 571 -7.65 13.82 14.65
N SER A 572 -6.82 12.78 14.55
CA SER A 572 -5.54 12.87 13.83
C SER A 572 -5.72 13.09 12.32
N TYR A 573 -6.66 12.38 11.69
CA TYR A 573 -6.79 12.43 10.23
C TYR A 573 -7.69 13.56 9.73
N LEU A 574 -8.61 14.09 10.54
CA LEU A 574 -9.49 15.22 10.18
C LEU A 574 -8.89 16.59 10.49
N ALA A 575 -7.82 16.68 11.29
CA ALA A 575 -7.22 17.96 11.70
C ALA A 575 -6.98 18.92 10.53
N ARG A 576 -6.42 18.41 9.43
CA ARG A 576 -6.09 19.18 8.21
C ARG A 576 -7.31 19.60 7.39
N ASN A 577 -8.47 19.02 7.64
CA ASN A 577 -9.70 19.34 6.89
C ASN A 577 -10.41 20.57 7.48
N LEU A 578 -10.11 20.94 8.73
CA LEU A 578 -10.83 21.98 9.46
C LEU A 578 -10.71 23.37 8.85
N GLU A 579 -9.58 23.67 8.19
CA GLU A 579 -9.37 24.97 7.52
C GLU A 579 -10.38 25.18 6.38
N GLN A 580 -10.64 24.14 5.60
CA GLN A 580 -11.50 24.19 4.42
C GLN A 580 -12.96 23.87 4.73
N TYR A 581 -13.23 23.03 5.72
CA TYR A 581 -14.56 22.53 6.07
C TYR A 581 -14.89 22.92 7.52
N GLN A 582 -15.28 24.18 7.69
CA GLN A 582 -15.51 24.81 8.99
C GLN A 582 -16.71 24.19 9.73
N GLU A 583 -17.66 23.60 9.02
CA GLU A 583 -18.78 22.85 9.61
C GLU A 583 -18.34 21.65 10.47
N LEU A 584 -17.13 21.12 10.27
CA LEU A 584 -16.59 20.01 11.05
C LEU A 584 -16.04 20.44 12.41
N VAL A 585 -15.77 21.73 12.61
CA VAL A 585 -15.06 22.23 13.80
C VAL A 585 -15.83 21.99 15.10
N PRO A 586 -17.15 22.24 15.21
CA PRO A 586 -17.90 21.91 16.43
C PRO A 586 -17.82 20.41 16.78
N LEU A 587 -18.05 19.53 15.80
CA LEU A 587 -17.97 18.08 15.99
C LEU A 587 -16.57 17.64 16.42
N TYR A 588 -15.53 18.24 15.83
CA TYR A 588 -14.14 17.97 16.17
C TYR A 588 -13.82 18.34 17.62
N VAL A 589 -14.25 19.52 18.08
CA VAL A 589 -14.07 19.97 19.46
C VAL A 589 -14.85 19.08 20.42
N ASP A 590 -16.11 18.76 20.13
CA ASP A 590 -16.91 17.83 20.95
C ASP A 590 -16.21 16.48 21.14
N VAL A 591 -15.67 15.91 20.06
CA VAL A 591 -14.92 14.64 20.13
C VAL A 591 -13.63 14.81 20.92
N LEU A 592 -12.89 15.90 20.76
CA LEU A 592 -11.67 16.18 21.51
C LEU A 592 -11.94 16.22 23.04
N PHE A 593 -13.01 16.90 23.45
CA PHE A 593 -13.40 16.99 24.86
C PHE A 593 -14.05 15.72 25.41
N SER A 594 -14.58 14.85 24.55
CA SER A 594 -15.08 13.54 24.97
C SER A 594 -13.97 12.56 25.38
N LEU A 595 -12.71 12.80 24.97
CA LEU A 595 -11.58 11.92 25.30
C LEU A 595 -11.26 11.94 26.81
N PRO A 596 -10.76 10.83 27.39
CA PRO A 596 -10.15 10.85 28.70
C PRO A 596 -9.03 11.89 28.78
N VAL A 597 -8.93 12.61 29.91
CA VAL A 597 -8.01 13.73 30.09
C VAL A 597 -6.55 13.34 29.79
N ALA A 598 -6.12 12.16 30.24
CA ALA A 598 -4.76 11.67 29.98
C ALA A 598 -4.48 11.47 28.48
N VAL A 599 -5.42 10.86 27.75
CA VAL A 599 -5.30 10.62 26.30
C VAL A 599 -5.31 11.94 25.53
N ARG A 600 -6.21 12.87 25.90
CA ARG A 600 -6.29 14.20 25.28
C ARG A 600 -4.96 14.94 25.43
N ARG A 601 -4.39 14.97 26.63
CA ARG A 601 -3.09 15.61 26.89
C ARG A 601 -1.96 14.96 26.09
N ALA A 602 -1.90 13.62 26.04
CA ALA A 602 -0.90 12.92 25.24
C ALA A 602 -0.97 13.30 23.75
N MET A 603 -2.18 13.37 23.18
CA MET A 603 -2.39 13.77 21.78
C MET A 603 -2.04 15.24 21.50
N LEU A 604 -2.22 16.12 22.48
CA LEU A 604 -1.87 17.56 22.36
C LEU A 604 -0.37 17.84 22.55
N LEU A 605 0.32 17.02 23.34
CA LEU A 605 1.76 17.19 23.60
C LEU A 605 2.63 16.58 22.50
N GLY A 606 2.08 15.69 21.67
CA GLY A 606 2.79 15.10 20.54
C GLY A 606 4.03 14.33 20.96
N GLU A 607 4.02 13.68 22.13
CA GLU A 607 5.14 12.85 22.57
C GLU A 607 5.39 11.75 21.54
N LYS A 608 6.44 11.95 20.73
CA LYS A 608 7.02 10.89 19.91
C LYS A 608 7.47 9.82 20.90
N SER A 609 6.82 8.66 20.86
CA SER A 609 7.28 7.46 21.56
C SER A 609 8.72 7.16 21.14
N GLY A 610 9.67 7.69 21.89
CA GLY A 610 11.10 7.54 21.71
C GLY A 610 11.76 7.71 23.07
N THR A 611 12.00 6.58 23.73
CA THR A 611 13.00 6.42 24.80
C THR A 611 13.00 7.48 25.89
N THR A 612 12.28 7.22 26.98
CA THR A 612 12.77 7.64 28.30
C THR A 612 12.40 6.55 29.30
N GLU A 613 13.38 5.71 29.61
CA GLU A 613 13.42 4.99 30.87
C GLU A 613 13.43 6.07 31.97
N ALA A 614 12.31 6.25 32.66
CA ALA A 614 12.27 7.00 33.91
C ALA A 614 11.18 6.42 34.82
N GLU A 615 11.66 5.60 35.74
CA GLU A 615 11.21 5.45 37.13
C GLU A 615 9.90 4.70 37.37
N GLU A 616 10.10 3.42 37.66
CA GLU A 616 9.28 2.57 38.50
C GLU A 616 8.92 3.30 39.79
N GLU A 617 7.63 3.47 40.08
CA GLU A 617 7.04 3.12 41.37
C GLU A 617 5.50 3.10 41.26
N HIS A 618 4.90 2.29 42.14
CA HIS A 618 3.48 1.91 42.21
C HIS A 618 2.97 0.96 41.12
N GLU A 619 3.29 -0.32 41.32
CA GLU A 619 2.51 -1.48 40.88
C GLU A 619 1.23 -1.60 41.70
N ASN A 620 0.07 -1.50 41.03
CA ASN A 620 -1.07 -2.43 41.21
C ASN A 620 -2.33 -2.09 40.39
N ASP A 621 -2.30 -1.12 39.46
CA ASP A 621 -3.48 -0.80 38.62
C ASP A 621 -3.18 -0.52 37.12
N LYS A 622 -2.01 -0.96 36.62
CA LYS A 622 -1.37 -0.43 35.39
C LYS A 622 -1.55 -1.23 34.08
N THR A 623 -2.52 -2.15 33.96
CA THR A 623 -2.73 -2.89 32.69
C THR A 623 -3.68 -2.18 31.71
N ALA A 624 -4.69 -1.46 32.21
CA ALA A 624 -5.59 -0.67 31.34
C ALA A 624 -4.92 0.62 30.84
N ALA A 625 -4.27 1.38 31.72
CA ALA A 625 -3.63 2.66 31.40
C ALA A 625 -2.46 2.56 30.41
N LYS A 626 -1.68 1.46 30.44
CA LYS A 626 -0.59 1.23 29.47
C LYS A 626 -1.10 0.96 28.04
N THR A 627 -2.33 0.47 27.89
CA THR A 627 -2.93 0.22 26.56
C THR A 627 -3.54 1.51 25.99
N GLU A 628 -4.04 2.40 26.85
CA GLU A 628 -4.62 3.70 26.47
C GLU A 628 -3.58 4.68 25.89
N LEU A 629 -2.32 4.57 26.30
CA LEU A 629 -1.20 5.40 25.86
C LEU A 629 -0.38 4.80 24.70
N GLN A 630 -0.69 3.59 24.23
CA GLN A 630 0.02 3.01 23.09
C GLN A 630 -0.27 3.82 21.82
N LEU A 631 0.78 4.47 21.34
CA LEU A 631 0.89 5.11 20.04
C LEU A 631 1.98 4.31 19.30
N PRO A 632 1.69 3.70 18.14
CA PRO A 632 0.47 3.78 17.31
C PRO A 632 -0.70 2.88 17.76
N VAL A 633 -1.91 3.15 17.26
CA VAL A 633 -3.07 2.26 17.47
C VAL A 633 -2.92 1.05 16.55
N ARG A 634 -2.83 -0.16 17.12
CA ARG A 634 -2.76 -1.41 16.35
C ARG A 634 -4.14 -2.00 16.17
N GLY A 635 -4.51 -2.18 14.91
CA GLY A 635 -5.73 -2.88 14.52
C GLY A 635 -5.59 -4.39 14.56
N ALA A 636 -6.68 -5.10 14.85
CA ALA A 636 -6.75 -6.57 14.78
C ALA A 636 -6.82 -7.10 13.33
N SER A 637 -6.87 -6.21 12.33
CA SER A 637 -6.58 -6.51 10.92
C SER A 637 -5.07 -6.58 10.61
N GLY A 638 -4.22 -6.18 11.56
CA GLY A 638 -2.78 -5.99 11.35
C GLY A 638 -2.40 -4.58 10.89
N ALA A 639 -3.39 -3.70 10.65
CA ALA A 639 -3.13 -2.29 10.33
C ALA A 639 -2.54 -1.54 11.54
N THR A 640 -1.59 -0.66 11.29
CA THR A 640 -1.05 0.25 12.30
C THR A 640 -1.46 1.67 11.93
N TYR A 641 -2.25 2.30 12.79
CA TYR A 641 -2.73 3.67 12.58
C TYR A 641 -1.79 4.64 13.28
N GLU A 642 -1.04 5.38 12.49
CA GLU A 642 -0.19 6.46 12.99
C GLU A 642 -1.07 7.63 13.39
N LEU A 643 -0.94 8.06 14.65
CA LEU A 643 -1.64 9.25 15.11
C LEU A 643 -0.76 10.47 14.83
N LEU A 644 -1.21 11.27 13.87
CA LEU A 644 -0.60 12.56 13.56
C LEU A 644 -0.73 13.51 14.75
N SER A 645 0.29 14.35 14.95
CA SER A 645 0.25 15.44 15.93
C SER A 645 -0.94 16.34 15.62
N LEU A 646 -1.84 16.54 16.59
CA LEU A 646 -3.03 17.36 16.37
C LEU A 646 -2.63 18.81 16.13
N VAL A 647 -1.75 19.31 17.00
CA VAL A 647 -1.36 20.72 17.06
C VAL A 647 -0.67 21.18 15.77
N GLU A 648 0.16 20.33 15.17
CA GLU A 648 0.86 20.67 13.92
C GLU A 648 -0.06 20.76 12.70
N ASN A 649 -1.26 20.18 12.77
CA ASN A 649 -2.07 19.90 11.58
C ASN A 649 -3.46 20.54 11.61
N TRP A 650 -3.90 21.10 12.74
CA TRP A 650 -5.25 21.64 12.91
C TRP A 650 -5.34 23.17 12.67
N ASP A 651 -6.55 23.70 12.52
CA ASP A 651 -6.79 25.14 12.47
C ASP A 651 -6.90 25.72 13.90
N SER A 652 -5.77 26.20 14.43
CA SER A 652 -5.68 26.76 15.79
C SER A 652 -6.60 27.97 16.03
N ILE A 653 -6.87 28.78 15.00
CA ILE A 653 -7.71 29.98 15.18
C ILE A 653 -9.15 29.55 15.40
N THR A 654 -9.66 28.67 14.53
CA THR A 654 -11.06 28.27 14.60
C THR A 654 -11.31 27.36 15.78
N ILE A 655 -10.40 26.43 16.10
CA ILE A 655 -10.51 25.60 17.30
C ILE A 655 -10.56 26.46 18.56
N ALA A 656 -9.64 27.40 18.73
CA ALA A 656 -9.64 28.26 19.92
C ALA A 656 -10.95 29.06 20.03
N LYS A 657 -11.45 29.60 18.91
CA LYS A 657 -12.73 30.33 18.87
C LYS A 657 -13.90 29.43 19.27
N GLN A 658 -13.98 28.23 18.73
CA GLN A 658 -15.04 27.28 19.05
C GLN A 658 -15.03 26.90 20.53
N VAL A 659 -13.86 26.54 21.07
CA VAL A 659 -13.69 26.23 22.50
C VAL A 659 -14.11 27.42 23.37
N PHE A 660 -13.71 28.64 23.00
CA PHE A 660 -14.13 29.85 23.71
C PHE A 660 -15.65 30.04 23.67
N TYR A 661 -16.30 29.89 22.51
CA TYR A 661 -17.74 30.10 22.41
C TYR A 661 -18.56 29.10 23.24
N GLU A 662 -18.10 27.85 23.34
CA GLU A 662 -18.73 26.81 24.16
C GLU A 662 -18.53 27.02 25.67
N HIS A 663 -17.37 27.56 26.06
CA HIS A 663 -16.97 27.62 27.48
C HIS A 663 -17.06 29.02 28.10
N LYS A 664 -17.25 30.10 27.33
CA LYS A 664 -17.26 31.50 27.82
C LYS A 664 -18.32 31.79 28.89
N SER A 665 -19.39 30.99 28.97
CA SER A 665 -20.47 31.16 29.94
C SER A 665 -20.20 30.46 31.28
N ARG A 666 -19.15 29.64 31.34
CA ARG A 666 -18.73 28.88 32.52
C ARG A 666 -17.51 29.55 33.17
N SER A 667 -17.23 29.21 34.43
CA SER A 667 -15.92 29.51 35.01
C SER A 667 -14.80 28.90 34.15
N SER A 668 -13.63 29.52 34.14
CA SER A 668 -12.49 29.02 33.37
C SER A 668 -12.22 27.54 33.65
N ASP A 669 -12.31 26.74 32.59
CA ASP A 669 -12.12 25.29 32.63
C ASP A 669 -10.65 24.98 32.30
N PRO A 670 -9.93 24.21 33.14
CA PRO A 670 -8.54 23.86 32.87
C PRO A 670 -8.35 23.15 31.53
N ASP A 671 -9.28 22.28 31.13
CA ASP A 671 -9.15 21.54 29.88
C ASP A 671 -9.33 22.46 28.65
N ALA A 672 -10.29 23.39 28.71
CA ALA A 672 -10.45 24.43 27.70
C ALA A 672 -9.19 25.30 27.56
N LEU A 673 -8.60 25.71 28.69
CA LEU A 673 -7.38 26.53 28.68
C LEU A 673 -6.14 25.77 28.17
N ILE A 674 -6.03 24.45 28.39
CA ILE A 674 -4.96 23.63 27.81
C ILE A 674 -5.04 23.62 26.29
N VAL A 675 -6.24 23.41 25.73
CA VAL A 675 -6.44 23.41 24.27
C VAL A 675 -6.13 24.79 23.69
N MET A 676 -6.66 25.86 24.30
CA MET A 676 -6.35 27.23 23.89
C MET A 676 -4.86 27.51 23.94
N LEU A 677 -4.16 27.16 25.03
CA LEU A 677 -2.71 27.35 25.15
C LEU A 677 -1.97 26.70 23.98
N LYS A 678 -2.34 25.47 23.59
CA LYS A 678 -1.72 24.78 22.45
C LYS A 678 -2.00 25.47 21.12
N CYS A 679 -3.19 26.04 20.93
CA CYS A 679 -3.49 26.88 19.77
C CYS A 679 -2.61 28.13 19.73
N PHE A 680 -2.45 28.83 20.86
CA PHE A 680 -1.59 30.01 20.97
C PHE A 680 -0.12 29.67 20.68
N GLU A 681 0.41 28.60 21.28
CA GLU A 681 1.78 28.14 21.06
C GLU A 681 2.04 27.83 19.58
N GLN A 682 1.11 27.15 18.91
CA GLN A 682 1.27 26.83 17.49
C GLN A 682 1.23 28.06 16.59
N LEU A 683 0.35 29.03 16.86
CA LEU A 683 0.30 30.28 16.10
C LEU A 683 1.61 31.08 16.24
N LEU A 684 2.19 31.10 17.45
CA LEU A 684 3.49 31.72 17.68
C LEU A 684 4.61 30.97 16.92
N LEU A 685 4.64 29.63 16.99
CA LEU A 685 5.62 28.80 16.27
C LEU A 685 5.53 28.99 14.75
N SER A 686 4.32 29.20 14.24
CA SER A 686 4.04 29.44 12.82
C SER A 686 4.26 30.89 12.40
N GLN A 687 4.84 31.72 13.28
CA GLN A 687 5.13 33.14 13.08
C GLN A 687 3.90 34.01 12.78
N GLN A 688 2.70 33.58 13.20
CA GLN A 688 1.44 34.30 12.98
C GLN A 688 1.13 35.29 14.13
N GLN A 689 2.05 36.22 14.40
CA GLN A 689 1.96 37.16 15.53
C GLN A 689 0.67 37.99 15.55
N LEU A 690 0.21 38.46 14.37
CA LEU A 690 -1.04 39.21 14.27
C LEU A 690 -2.26 38.37 14.70
N ASN A 691 -2.30 37.10 14.30
CA ASN A 691 -3.40 36.20 14.64
C ASN A 691 -3.41 35.90 16.14
N VAL A 692 -2.24 35.75 16.77
CA VAL A 692 -2.11 35.62 18.24
C VAL A 692 -2.75 36.82 18.93
N MET A 693 -2.42 38.04 18.50
CA MET A 693 -2.94 39.27 19.12
C MET A 693 -4.45 39.40 18.94
N MET A 694 -4.96 39.20 17.72
CA MET A 694 -6.39 39.26 17.44
C MET A 694 -7.19 38.22 18.23
N LEU A 695 -6.65 37.01 18.37
CA LEU A 695 -7.27 35.93 19.12
C LEU A 695 -7.30 36.25 20.63
N TYR A 696 -6.19 36.75 21.18
CA TYR A 696 -6.12 37.15 22.58
C TYR A 696 -7.11 38.28 22.89
N GLU A 697 -7.20 39.31 22.04
CA GLU A 697 -8.14 40.42 22.25
C GLU A 697 -9.59 39.95 22.37
N GLN A 698 -9.97 38.90 21.64
CA GLN A 698 -11.31 38.29 21.71
C GLN A 698 -11.51 37.47 22.98
N MET A 699 -10.47 36.79 23.46
CA MET A 699 -10.56 35.80 24.54
C MET A 699 -10.06 36.30 25.91
N LYS A 700 -9.46 37.49 25.97
CA LYS A 700 -8.77 38.03 27.15
C LYS A 700 -9.58 37.96 28.43
N GLY A 701 -10.88 38.22 28.38
CA GLY A 701 -11.76 38.11 29.56
C GLY A 701 -11.77 36.70 30.18
N TYR A 702 -11.81 35.67 29.34
CA TYR A 702 -11.82 34.27 29.77
C TYR A 702 -10.43 33.77 30.22
N VAL A 703 -9.37 34.25 29.57
CA VAL A 703 -7.99 33.96 29.99
C VAL A 703 -7.72 34.58 31.37
N VAL A 704 -8.16 35.83 31.57
CA VAL A 704 -8.00 36.57 32.83
C VAL A 704 -8.76 35.91 33.97
N SER A 705 -10.00 35.46 33.75
CA SER A 705 -10.75 34.76 34.81
C SER A 705 -10.06 33.48 35.27
N GLY A 706 -9.20 32.87 34.45
CA GLY A 706 -8.42 31.69 34.82
C GLY A 706 -7.35 31.95 35.87
N PHE A 707 -6.95 33.19 36.15
CA PHE A 707 -6.04 33.50 37.26
C PHE A 707 -6.67 33.29 38.65
N THR A 708 -8.00 33.23 38.74
CA THR A 708 -8.73 33.09 40.02
C THR A 708 -8.61 31.70 40.63
N SER A 709 -8.39 30.64 39.84
CA SER A 709 -8.29 29.26 40.31
C SER A 709 -6.86 28.71 40.20
N SER A 710 -6.43 27.94 41.20
CA SER A 710 -5.07 27.37 41.27
C SER A 710 -4.76 26.45 40.09
N ASN A 711 -5.75 25.69 39.62
CA ASN A 711 -5.57 24.70 38.55
C ASN A 711 -5.47 25.34 37.16
N THR A 712 -6.00 26.55 36.99
CA THR A 712 -6.05 27.27 35.71
C THR A 712 -5.02 28.40 35.62
N CYS A 713 -4.55 28.92 36.76
CA CYS A 713 -3.65 30.07 36.81
C CYS A 713 -2.37 29.87 35.98
N ASN A 714 -1.75 28.68 36.05
CA ASN A 714 -0.56 28.36 35.26
C ASN A 714 -0.83 28.35 33.74
N LEU A 715 -2.02 27.91 33.32
CA LEU A 715 -2.39 27.86 31.90
C LEU A 715 -2.67 29.26 31.36
N SER A 716 -3.41 30.08 32.12
CA SER A 716 -3.62 31.49 31.81
C SER A 716 -2.31 32.26 31.72
N ALA A 717 -1.39 32.05 32.67
CA ALA A 717 -0.05 32.63 32.63
C ALA A 717 0.73 32.16 31.38
N GLY A 718 0.62 30.89 31.00
CA GLY A 718 1.20 30.35 29.78
C GLY A 718 0.70 31.08 28.53
N ILE A 719 -0.61 31.29 28.40
CA ILE A 719 -1.20 32.01 27.26
C ILE A 719 -0.67 33.44 27.21
N VAL A 720 -0.66 34.15 28.35
CA VAL A 720 -0.14 35.53 28.41
C VAL A 720 1.34 35.58 28.03
N LYS A 721 2.17 34.62 28.45
CA LYS A 721 3.58 34.53 28.02
C LYS A 721 3.72 34.37 26.50
N VAL A 722 2.90 33.53 25.87
CA VAL A 722 2.90 33.38 24.41
C VAL A 722 2.51 34.69 23.72
N VAL A 723 1.50 35.39 24.24
CA VAL A 723 1.07 36.70 23.71
C VAL A 723 2.14 37.76 23.91
N LEU A 724 2.82 37.81 25.06
CA LEU A 724 3.95 38.71 25.30
C LEU A 724 5.09 38.51 24.31
N ALA A 725 5.38 37.26 23.93
CA ALA A 725 6.38 36.96 22.91
C ALA A 725 5.96 37.39 21.49
N ALA A 726 4.66 37.49 21.22
CA ALA A 726 4.12 37.95 19.94
C ALA A 726 3.91 39.48 19.86
N ALA A 727 3.72 40.16 21.00
CA ALA A 727 3.35 41.56 21.08
C ALA A 727 4.57 42.51 21.02
N SER A 728 4.50 43.54 20.17
CA SER A 728 5.46 44.66 20.17
C SER A 728 4.92 45.90 20.89
N ASP A 729 3.68 46.31 20.59
CA ASP A 729 3.19 47.66 20.92
C ASP A 729 1.94 47.70 21.80
N THR A 730 1.24 46.58 22.02
CA THR A 730 -0.02 46.55 22.79
C THR A 730 0.24 46.34 24.29
N ASP A 731 -0.26 47.24 25.15
CA ASP A 731 -0.15 47.07 26.60
C ASP A 731 -1.20 46.07 27.13
N LEU A 732 -0.75 44.84 27.37
CA LEU A 732 -1.59 43.74 27.88
C LEU A 732 -2.00 43.95 29.34
N PHE A 733 -1.27 44.76 30.10
CA PHE A 733 -1.42 44.88 31.55
C PHE A 733 -2.41 45.96 31.99
N GLN A 734 -2.89 46.79 31.06
CA GLN A 734 -3.90 47.82 31.33
C GLN A 734 -5.35 47.32 31.28
N HIS A 735 -5.56 46.02 31.02
CA HIS A 735 -6.91 45.47 30.97
C HIS A 735 -7.58 45.53 32.35
N VAL A 736 -8.72 46.22 32.47
CA VAL A 736 -9.43 46.46 33.75
C VAL A 736 -9.68 45.16 34.51
N ALA A 737 -10.22 44.13 33.83
CA ALA A 737 -10.49 42.84 34.47
C ALA A 737 -9.22 42.13 34.94
N LEU A 738 -8.08 42.36 34.28
CA LEU A 738 -6.80 41.79 34.72
C LEU A 738 -6.38 42.46 36.02
N VAL A 739 -6.40 43.79 36.08
CA VAL A 739 -6.06 44.54 37.30
C VAL A 739 -6.99 44.17 38.47
N GLU A 740 -8.30 44.06 38.24
CA GLU A 740 -9.26 43.60 39.26
C GLU A 740 -8.96 42.16 39.74
N THR A 741 -8.60 41.28 38.80
CA THR A 741 -8.22 39.89 39.16
C THR A 741 -6.92 39.87 39.95
N LEU A 742 -5.92 40.66 39.56
CA LEU A 742 -4.66 40.81 40.30
C LEU A 742 -4.92 41.35 41.70
N GLN A 743 -5.81 42.34 41.86
CA GLN A 743 -6.21 42.88 43.16
C GLN A 743 -6.76 41.79 44.08
N SER A 744 -7.59 40.88 43.55
CA SER A 744 -8.12 39.75 44.33
C SER A 744 -7.05 38.73 44.77
N LEU A 745 -5.89 38.70 44.09
CA LEU A 745 -4.76 37.82 44.41
C LEU A 745 -3.75 38.47 45.36
N VAL A 746 -3.85 39.76 45.65
CA VAL A 746 -3.00 40.43 46.63
C VAL A 746 -3.41 39.99 48.04
N THR A 747 -2.69 39.01 48.55
CA THR A 747 -2.85 38.54 49.94
C THR A 747 -1.50 38.54 50.66
N ARG A 748 -1.57 38.41 52.00
CA ARG A 748 -0.38 38.23 52.84
C ARG A 748 0.21 36.81 52.75
N ASN A 749 -0.50 35.88 52.09
CA ASN A 749 -0.07 34.50 51.97
C ASN A 749 0.86 34.32 50.77
N VAL A 750 2.15 34.52 51.00
CA VAL A 750 3.21 34.35 49.99
C VAL A 750 3.36 32.91 49.47
N GLU A 751 2.71 31.93 50.11
CA GLU A 751 2.67 30.54 49.65
C GLU A 751 1.53 30.27 48.66
N ASP A 752 0.67 31.26 48.35
CA ASP A 752 -0.37 31.10 47.34
C ASP A 752 0.25 30.89 45.95
N ILE A 753 0.08 29.68 45.42
CA ILE A 753 0.58 29.26 44.10
C ILE A 753 0.13 30.23 43.01
N ARG A 754 -1.10 30.76 43.09
CA ARG A 754 -1.61 31.72 42.09
C ARG A 754 -0.81 33.01 42.11
N GLN A 755 -0.53 33.51 43.31
CA GLN A 755 0.26 34.71 43.51
C GLN A 755 1.70 34.51 43.01
N GLN A 756 2.32 33.36 43.33
CA GLN A 756 3.64 32.99 42.83
C GLN A 756 3.69 32.93 41.30
N THR A 757 2.73 32.26 40.67
CA THR A 757 2.64 32.12 39.21
C THR A 757 2.51 33.46 38.52
N VAL A 758 1.61 34.33 39.01
CA VAL A 758 1.38 35.66 38.43
C VAL A 758 2.59 36.56 38.63
N VAL A 759 3.18 36.58 39.83
CA VAL A 759 4.39 37.38 40.10
C VAL A 759 5.54 36.92 39.21
N LYS A 760 5.73 35.61 39.05
CA LYS A 760 6.72 35.07 38.11
C LYS A 760 6.45 35.50 36.67
N MET A 761 5.19 35.44 36.21
CA MET A 761 4.82 35.90 34.87
C MET A 761 5.12 37.40 34.66
N LEU A 762 4.78 38.24 35.62
CA LEU A 762 5.09 39.68 35.57
C LEU A 762 6.60 39.93 35.62
N HIS A 763 7.34 39.15 36.39
CA HIS A 763 8.80 39.28 36.51
C HIS A 763 9.49 38.87 35.22
N ASP A 764 9.08 37.75 34.62
CA ASP A 764 9.54 37.31 33.30
C ASP A 764 9.29 38.43 32.27
N ALA A 765 8.08 39.02 32.25
CA ALA A 765 7.75 40.14 31.36
C ALA A 765 8.61 41.39 31.63
N HIS A 766 8.86 41.72 32.89
CA HIS A 766 9.69 42.87 33.28
C HIS A 766 11.13 42.76 32.74
N ILE A 767 11.69 41.54 32.68
CA ILE A 767 13.05 41.31 32.19
C ILE A 767 13.11 41.21 30.65
N MET A 768 12.00 40.94 29.97
CA MET A 768 11.99 40.76 28.50
C MET A 768 12.44 42.00 27.73
N SER A 769 12.00 43.19 28.11
CA SER A 769 12.37 44.44 27.43
C SER A 769 12.12 45.66 28.33
N PRO A 770 12.80 46.80 28.11
CA PRO A 770 12.56 48.02 28.88
C PRO A 770 11.12 48.54 28.74
N VAL A 771 10.49 48.32 27.58
CA VAL A 771 9.08 48.69 27.35
C VAL A 771 8.15 47.87 28.23
N TRP A 772 8.41 46.56 28.35
CA TRP A 772 7.62 45.70 29.23
C TRP A 772 7.90 45.99 30.71
N ALA A 773 9.13 46.35 31.07
CA ALA A 773 9.48 46.78 32.42
C ALA A 773 8.64 47.98 32.88
N GLU A 774 8.49 48.99 32.01
CA GLU A 774 7.67 50.19 32.27
C GLU A 774 6.18 49.82 32.42
N ARG A 775 5.64 48.99 31.52
CA ARG A 775 4.23 48.54 31.57
C ARG A 775 3.91 47.71 32.81
N VAL A 776 4.80 46.80 33.18
CA VAL A 776 4.67 46.03 34.44
C VAL A 776 4.73 46.98 35.63
N GLY A 777 5.66 47.95 35.64
CA GLY A 777 5.75 48.97 36.68
C GLY A 777 4.46 49.78 36.83
N HIS A 778 3.86 50.21 35.72
CA HIS A 778 2.55 50.89 35.74
C HIS A 778 1.43 50.00 36.31
N CYS A 779 1.37 48.72 35.90
CA CYS A 779 0.39 47.77 36.40
C CYS A 779 0.52 47.55 37.93
N VAL A 780 1.75 47.34 38.41
CA VAL A 780 2.03 47.14 39.85
C VAL A 780 1.74 48.42 40.66
N ASN A 781 2.03 49.60 40.11
CA ASN A 781 1.68 50.87 40.74
C ASN A 781 0.16 51.10 40.82
N ASP A 782 -0.58 50.77 39.76
CA ASP A 782 -2.05 50.83 39.77
C ASP A 782 -2.62 49.83 40.80
N LEU A 783 -2.08 48.61 40.84
CA LEU A 783 -2.43 47.60 41.84
C LEU A 783 -2.18 48.08 43.27
N ARG A 784 -1.02 48.71 43.54
CA ARG A 784 -0.68 49.33 44.83
C ARG A 784 -1.71 50.38 45.22
N SER A 785 -2.15 51.22 44.28
CA SER A 785 -3.12 52.30 44.56
C SER A 785 -4.51 51.79 44.91
N LYS A 786 -4.86 50.57 44.46
CA LYS A 786 -6.18 49.94 44.65
C LYS A 786 -6.24 48.96 45.83
N CYS A 787 -5.10 48.58 46.41
CA CYS A 787 -5.03 47.63 47.52
C CYS A 787 -4.84 48.33 48.87
N ASP A 788 -5.20 47.63 49.96
CA ASP A 788 -4.83 48.04 51.31
C ASP A 788 -3.29 48.10 51.44
N PRO A 789 -2.69 49.21 51.92
CA PRO A 789 -1.24 49.38 51.94
C PRO A 789 -0.48 48.30 52.72
N GLU A 790 -1.01 47.88 53.87
CA GLU A 790 -0.41 46.86 54.73
C GLU A 790 -0.45 45.48 54.06
N THR A 791 -1.57 45.16 53.41
CA THR A 791 -1.74 43.90 52.69
C THR A 791 -0.88 43.85 51.43
N PHE A 792 -0.76 44.95 50.68
CA PHE A 792 0.13 45.01 49.52
C PHE A 792 1.60 44.89 49.92
N LYS A 793 2.04 45.60 50.97
CA LYS A 793 3.43 45.57 51.46
C LYS A 793 3.88 44.18 51.92
N SER A 794 2.95 43.38 52.43
CA SER A 794 3.19 41.99 52.86
C SER A 794 2.94 40.95 51.76
N SER A 795 2.64 41.38 50.54
CA SER A 795 2.37 40.50 49.40
C SER A 795 3.64 40.21 48.59
N LEU A 796 3.65 39.08 47.85
CA LEU A 796 4.75 38.76 46.92
C LEU A 796 4.96 39.83 45.84
N PHE A 797 3.93 40.57 45.46
CA PHE A 797 4.05 41.65 44.46
C PHE A 797 4.97 42.77 44.96
N SER A 798 4.86 43.14 46.24
CA SER A 798 5.74 44.17 46.82
C SER A 798 7.16 43.67 47.02
N ILE A 799 7.34 42.37 47.31
CA ILE A 799 8.66 41.75 47.53
C ILE A 799 9.42 41.63 46.19
N ALA A 800 8.74 41.18 45.14
CA ALA A 800 9.39 40.87 43.86
C ALA A 800 9.74 42.09 43.00
N PHE A 801 9.01 43.19 43.16
CA PHE A 801 9.19 44.39 42.32
C PHE A 801 9.80 45.56 43.06
N GLU A 802 10.39 45.34 44.25
CA GLU A 802 11.05 46.34 45.14
C GLU A 802 10.83 47.76 44.64
N LEU A 803 9.61 48.24 44.80
CA LEU A 803 9.26 49.59 44.42
C LEU A 803 9.81 50.45 45.54
N ASP A 804 11.09 50.82 45.41
CA ASP A 804 11.82 51.73 46.28
C ASP A 804 10.89 52.85 46.73
N GLY A 805 10.83 53.02 48.06
CA GLY A 805 10.05 54.05 48.73
C GLY A 805 10.59 55.45 48.48
#